data_AF-A0A7X3NZD6-F1
#
_entry.id   AF-A0A7X3NZD6-F1
#
_cell.length_a   1.000
_cell.length_b   1.000
_cell.length_c   1.000
_cell.angle_alpha   90.00
_cell.angle_beta   90.00
_cell.angle_gamma   90.00
#
_symmetry.space_group_name_H-M   'P 1'
#
loop_
_entity.id
_entity.type
_entity.pdbx_description
1 polymer ?
#
loop_
_entity_poly.entity_id
_entity_poly.type
_entity_poly.pdbx_seq_one_letter_code
_entity_poly.pdbx_strand_id
1 'polypeptide(L)'
;GLQKIIQIFTQTLQMTVKEQSERKTIIFSDSRQDAAKYAVGIQWSHYQDTIRLIALETMKRQAEDKDLAIIRNLQNPRRMFREALRCLHERFPDQQELLYSIEDAFYDQEPLTSNQEDLLTALGTNYPFTALQNDCFDTLINLGMNPGGYGNRVETSQVAGRLGTPIRHNWESVFNWDEDAVSRRPRHLLENHQNQLAENIDAELKRMITEQLLFARRDMGLEGLGLAWCEPYIDSDRWQIDGIDVSEMMSAVVRILGERRYTKIYYPYTDQMETPAFLRDYISKSAERIGYPGDEVIRVIEAQQESSGSFENSLILVEKLNLRLPQSDTIFQCPQCRRKHLYKAGGICTNTQCLERLVEIDREEDPFREFGNYYANQANSDVQPHRFHCEELTAQTDSEERPKRQRWFQGVILDNENLRTDEIDLLSVTTTMEAGVDIGALSIVMMGNVPPQRFNYQQRVGRAGRRGDPIAYSLTLCRLRTHDDHYFSHTSEITNTPPPSPYLDLRSSDIIRRVLAKEVLFHVFPKSEIETPNERNVHGEFGKVADWVANRKKLSEWIKTQQGQLQQIVQMLILQTESNLQNGTEDLIDWVTNKLETNINECVKNHKHKGDDLSQVLAESGLLPMFGFPTGVRLLYHETPRNSNWPPTSGVVDRDIELAISQFAPGSETIKDKRIHTSIGLVSYKREQGRIVSDSGIASQKIIGFCDDCKAIFEEASENDSYCEICGSEKYKPIRGIEPKGFLTNFRPDDAHESFNWTPRSTYSRLPSDTLTDLKQEHNFLWETAEKLKLLSINTNNDRLFTLQKKRNSAALVSAAVCRELANKNDSYSFNETSDLEEYKQESALYAAKTTDVLLIEINELPVGILPNQMGEYWRAALYSFGFLFRQFVASRLDVSPEELRIEIRPIPVEKDGIYKQQVFIADALANGAGYCRHLGEDTNGELRLLIFLRDMLNPNDTFAKGLIAHGDDCDSSCYNKGCMRDYSNMPYHPFLDWRLGLDVAELCLNENYQMDLRKDYWFPLVDLVEKNLIELRPSLERKDYNGVPVFEDRTQRRAFILHHPLASTGDWAGEHIASVIVDLEDAGFKVGYINIFDAIRRVSVVMNTLNQTG
;
A
#
# COMPACT_ATOMS: atom_id res chain seq x y z
N GLY A 1 -1.35 5.24 11.23
CA GLY A 1 -0.29 4.66 12.08
C GLY A 1 1.09 5.00 11.54
N LEU A 2 1.59 4.24 10.55
CA LEU A 2 2.93 4.42 9.99
C LEU A 2 3.21 5.84 9.43
N GLN A 3 2.26 6.43 8.68
CA GLN A 3 2.41 7.81 8.17
C GLN A 3 2.63 8.84 9.28
N LYS A 4 1.91 8.71 10.40
CA LYS A 4 2.05 9.59 11.56
C LYS A 4 3.44 9.47 12.20
N ILE A 5 3.93 8.23 12.34
CA ILE A 5 5.27 7.95 12.85
C ILE A 5 6.33 8.62 11.94
N ILE A 6 6.20 8.42 10.63
CA ILE A 6 7.09 9.05 9.64
C ILE A 6 7.04 10.57 9.79
N GLN A 7 5.86 11.17 9.80
CA GLN A 7 5.69 12.62 9.94
C GLN A 7 6.37 13.17 11.19
N ILE A 8 6.15 12.56 12.36
CA ILE A 8 6.75 13.00 13.63
C ILE A 8 8.28 12.95 13.54
N PHE A 9 8.84 11.83 13.05
CA PHE A 9 10.29 11.71 12.88
C PHE A 9 10.85 12.72 11.89
N THR A 10 10.18 12.91 10.74
CA THR A 10 10.65 13.86 9.72
C THR A 10 10.69 15.28 10.27
N GLN A 11 9.61 15.73 10.93
CA GLN A 11 9.55 17.08 11.49
C GLN A 11 10.59 17.28 12.59
N THR A 12 10.71 16.31 13.49
CA THR A 12 11.70 16.39 14.58
C THR A 12 13.11 16.50 14.02
N LEU A 13 13.45 15.73 12.98
CA LEU A 13 14.75 15.82 12.31
C LEU A 13 14.94 17.17 11.60
N GLN A 14 13.93 17.67 10.87
CA GLN A 14 14.02 18.97 10.22
C GLN A 14 14.20 20.13 11.19
N MET A 15 13.60 20.06 12.39
CA MET A 15 13.79 21.06 13.44
C MET A 15 15.23 21.10 13.97
N THR A 16 16.01 20.01 13.84
CA THR A 16 17.44 20.03 14.19
C THR A 16 18.30 20.79 13.18
N VAL A 17 17.79 21.02 11.96
CA VAL A 17 18.48 21.79 10.91
C VAL A 17 18.21 23.28 11.13
N LYS A 18 19.30 24.04 11.29
CA LYS A 18 19.25 25.47 11.65
C LYS A 18 18.65 26.34 10.55
N GLU A 19 19.09 26.16 9.31
CA GLU A 19 18.58 26.95 8.18
C GLU A 19 17.32 26.33 7.59
N GLN A 20 16.26 27.13 7.47
CA GLN A 20 14.96 26.67 6.99
C GLN A 20 14.99 26.26 5.51
N SER A 21 15.76 26.96 4.67
CA SER A 21 16.01 26.63 3.26
C SER A 21 16.68 25.25 3.09
N GLU A 22 17.34 24.74 4.13
CA GLU A 22 18.07 23.47 4.11
C GLU A 22 17.25 22.29 4.66
N ARG A 23 16.02 22.53 5.14
CA ARG A 23 15.14 21.51 5.70
C ARG A 23 14.53 20.58 4.63
N LYS A 24 15.13 20.42 3.46
CA LYS A 24 14.60 19.57 2.39
C LYS A 24 14.79 18.09 2.72
N THR A 25 13.72 17.30 2.60
CA THR A 25 13.74 15.86 2.91
C THR A 25 13.26 15.03 1.73
N ILE A 26 13.88 13.87 1.51
CA ILE A 26 13.34 12.84 0.62
C ILE A 26 12.97 11.60 1.42
N ILE A 27 11.79 11.05 1.11
CA ILE A 27 11.36 9.74 1.60
C ILE A 27 11.35 8.76 0.44
N PHE A 28 12.15 7.70 0.54
CA PHE A 28 12.12 6.60 -0.40
C PHE A 28 11.10 5.54 0.00
N SER A 29 10.40 5.02 -1.01
CA SER A 29 9.48 3.89 -0.92
C SER A 29 9.66 2.96 -2.11
N ASP A 30 9.56 1.65 -1.90
CA ASP A 30 9.63 0.67 -2.99
C ASP A 30 8.30 0.48 -3.75
N SER A 31 7.22 1.09 -3.27
CA SER A 31 5.91 1.09 -3.92
C SER A 31 5.49 2.51 -4.29
N ARG A 32 5.04 2.71 -5.54
CA ARG A 32 4.50 4.00 -6.01
C ARG A 32 3.27 4.41 -5.17
N GLN A 33 2.45 3.46 -4.75
CA GLN A 33 1.28 3.73 -3.90
C GLN A 33 1.68 4.08 -2.46
N ASP A 34 2.73 3.46 -1.92
CA ASP A 34 3.24 3.85 -0.60
C ASP A 34 3.88 5.25 -0.66
N ALA A 35 4.56 5.59 -1.76
CA ALA A 35 5.08 6.95 -1.98
C ALA A 35 3.94 7.98 -1.99
N ALA A 36 2.88 7.74 -2.76
CA ALA A 36 1.68 8.57 -2.81
C ALA A 36 1.04 8.73 -1.42
N LYS A 37 0.90 7.62 -0.68
CA LYS A 37 0.37 7.59 0.69
C LYS A 37 1.21 8.41 1.65
N TYR A 38 2.53 8.38 1.53
CA TYR A 38 3.40 9.16 2.41
C TYR A 38 3.26 10.65 2.13
N ALA A 39 3.26 11.08 0.86
CA ALA A 39 3.08 12.49 0.52
C ALA A 39 1.78 13.06 1.11
N VAL A 40 0.65 12.38 0.89
CA VAL A 40 -0.65 12.79 1.44
C VAL A 40 -0.67 12.71 2.96
N GLY A 41 -0.34 11.54 3.51
CA GLY A 41 -0.54 11.25 4.93
C GLY A 41 0.31 12.15 5.81
N ILE A 42 1.56 12.41 5.42
CA ILE A 42 2.47 13.27 6.19
C ILE A 42 1.98 14.71 6.18
N GLN A 43 1.66 15.25 5.00
CA GLN A 43 1.20 16.62 4.87
C GLN A 43 -0.14 16.85 5.58
N TRP A 44 -1.07 15.91 5.46
CA TRP A 44 -2.35 15.97 6.16
C TRP A 44 -2.21 15.87 7.67
N SER A 45 -1.43 14.90 8.18
CA SER A 45 -1.14 14.77 9.61
C SER A 45 -0.44 16.02 10.15
N HIS A 46 0.47 16.62 9.39
CA HIS A 46 1.12 17.88 9.77
C HIS A 46 0.11 19.03 9.86
N TYR A 47 -0.74 19.22 8.85
CA TYR A 47 -1.74 20.28 8.87
C TYR A 47 -2.69 20.18 10.08
N GLN A 48 -3.09 18.95 10.44
CA GLN A 48 -3.87 18.72 11.66
C GLN A 48 -3.11 19.12 12.93
N ASP A 49 -1.81 18.82 13.01
CA ASP A 49 -0.96 19.22 14.13
C ASP A 49 -0.77 20.73 14.18
N THR A 50 -0.60 21.37 13.02
CA THR A 50 -0.45 22.82 12.89
C THR A 50 -1.69 23.56 13.35
N ILE A 51 -2.90 23.09 13.00
CA ILE A 51 -4.16 23.66 13.55
C ILE A 51 -4.17 23.56 15.08
N ARG A 52 -3.77 22.41 15.65
CA ARG A 52 -3.71 22.24 17.09
C ARG A 52 -2.72 23.20 17.74
N LEU A 53 -1.53 23.33 17.16
CA LEU A 53 -0.49 24.24 17.64
C LEU A 53 -0.97 25.70 17.62
N ILE A 54 -1.56 26.15 16.50
CA ILE A 54 -2.10 27.51 16.37
C ILE A 54 -3.16 27.76 17.42
N ALA A 55 -4.12 26.84 17.57
CA ALA A 55 -5.18 26.97 18.56
C ALA A 55 -4.61 27.16 19.99
N LEU A 56 -3.59 26.37 20.34
CA LEU A 56 -2.99 26.42 21.67
C LEU A 56 -2.17 27.69 21.89
N GLU A 57 -1.40 28.13 20.90
CA GLU A 57 -0.64 29.38 20.96
C GLU A 57 -1.58 30.59 21.09
N THR A 58 -2.64 30.63 20.28
CA THR A 58 -3.61 31.72 20.30
C THR A 58 -4.35 31.79 21.63
N MET A 59 -4.78 30.65 22.17
CA MET A 59 -5.42 30.60 23.49
C MET A 59 -4.47 31.02 24.62
N LYS A 60 -3.19 30.64 24.57
CA LYS A 60 -2.17 31.10 25.53
C LYS A 60 -1.96 32.62 25.46
N ARG A 61 -1.82 33.17 24.24
CA ARG A 61 -1.69 34.62 24.04
C ARG A 61 -2.89 35.40 24.61
N GLN A 62 -4.10 34.84 24.54
CA GLN A 62 -5.28 35.48 25.11
C GLN A 62 -5.28 35.49 26.64
N ALA A 63 -4.80 34.44 27.30
CA ALA A 63 -4.64 34.46 28.76
C ALA A 63 -3.68 35.59 29.23
N GLU A 64 -2.77 36.00 28.35
CA GLU A 64 -1.80 37.10 28.53
C GLU A 64 -2.23 38.41 27.83
N ASP A 65 -3.49 38.53 27.40
CA ASP A 65 -3.95 39.58 26.49
C ASP A 65 -3.73 40.99 27.04
N LYS A 66 -2.93 41.76 26.29
CA LYS A 66 -2.60 43.14 26.58
C LYS A 66 -3.82 44.05 26.52
N ASP A 67 -4.81 43.78 25.68
CA ASP A 67 -6.02 44.61 25.55
C ASP A 67 -6.90 44.46 26.80
N LEU A 68 -7.08 43.24 27.30
CA LEU A 68 -7.76 42.99 28.56
C LEU A 68 -6.99 43.58 29.75
N ALA A 69 -5.66 43.49 29.74
CA ALA A 69 -4.83 44.14 30.75
C ALA A 69 -4.92 45.68 30.68
N ILE A 70 -5.03 46.25 29.48
CA ILE A 70 -5.22 47.69 29.25
C ILE A 70 -6.59 48.14 29.77
N ILE A 71 -7.64 47.36 29.53
CA ILE A 71 -9.01 47.69 29.97
C ILE A 71 -9.18 47.52 31.48
N ARG A 72 -8.55 46.52 32.10
CA ARG A 72 -8.57 46.34 33.56
C ARG A 72 -7.91 47.49 34.32
N ASN A 73 -6.98 48.21 33.68
CA ASN A 73 -6.34 49.37 34.27
C ASN A 73 -6.91 50.68 33.68
N LEU A 74 -7.97 51.20 34.31
CA LEU A 74 -8.65 52.44 33.94
C LEU A 74 -7.77 53.71 34.03
N GLN A 75 -6.51 53.60 34.48
CA GLN A 75 -5.55 54.70 34.50
C GLN A 75 -4.72 54.82 33.20
N ASN A 76 -4.91 53.90 32.24
CA ASN A 76 -4.20 53.91 30.98
C ASN A 76 -4.56 55.14 30.10
N PRO A 77 -3.65 55.60 29.22
CA PRO A 77 -3.92 56.71 28.32
C PRO A 77 -5.16 56.45 27.44
N ARG A 78 -6.05 57.45 27.30
CA ARG A 78 -7.32 57.35 26.56
C ARG A 78 -7.20 56.75 25.15
N ARG A 79 -6.08 57.03 24.45
CA ARG A 79 -5.83 56.47 23.12
C ARG A 79 -5.64 54.95 23.16
N MET A 80 -4.84 54.46 24.10
CA MET A 80 -4.58 53.03 24.28
C MET A 80 -5.85 52.30 24.72
N PHE A 81 -6.63 52.90 25.64
CA PHE A 81 -7.89 52.33 26.08
C PHE A 81 -8.90 52.19 24.93
N ARG A 82 -9.09 53.23 24.10
CA ARG A 82 -9.97 53.14 22.92
C ARG A 82 -9.51 52.12 21.89
N GLU A 83 -8.21 52.05 21.63
CA GLU A 83 -7.65 51.08 20.69
C GLU A 83 -7.90 49.65 21.19
N ALA A 84 -7.65 49.37 22.47
CA ALA A 84 -7.94 48.07 23.10
C ALA A 84 -9.45 47.75 23.13
N LEU A 85 -10.30 48.72 23.48
CA LEU A 85 -11.76 48.54 23.51
C LEU A 85 -12.34 48.24 22.12
N ARG A 86 -11.80 48.86 21.06
CA ARG A 86 -12.16 48.56 19.67
C ARG A 86 -11.76 47.12 19.31
N CYS A 87 -10.55 46.70 19.66
CA CYS A 87 -10.09 45.33 19.41
C CYS A 87 -10.95 44.30 20.16
N LEU A 88 -11.39 44.58 21.38
CA LEU A 88 -12.34 43.72 22.09
C LEU A 88 -13.74 43.73 21.48
N HIS A 89 -14.24 44.87 20.96
CA HIS A 89 -15.51 44.93 20.25
C HIS A 89 -15.50 44.08 18.97
N GLU A 90 -14.39 44.07 18.24
CA GLU A 90 -14.22 43.23 17.05
C GLU A 90 -14.15 41.74 17.41
N ARG A 91 -13.52 41.40 18.55
CA ARG A 91 -13.35 40.00 18.99
C ARG A 91 -14.58 39.43 19.71
N PHE A 92 -15.33 40.26 20.43
CA PHE A 92 -16.51 39.90 21.21
C PHE A 92 -17.71 40.77 20.81
N PRO A 93 -18.18 40.67 19.56
CA PRO A 93 -19.25 41.53 19.05
C PRO A 93 -20.56 41.40 19.83
N ASP A 94 -20.80 40.22 20.43
CA ASP A 94 -22.02 39.94 21.18
C ASP A 94 -21.96 40.40 22.65
N GLN A 95 -20.83 40.95 23.10
CA GLN A 95 -20.62 41.48 24.47
C GLN A 95 -20.62 43.02 24.50
N GLN A 96 -21.28 43.63 23.52
CA GLN A 96 -21.34 45.09 23.36
C GLN A 96 -21.84 45.82 24.60
N GLU A 97 -22.92 45.35 25.24
CA GLU A 97 -23.46 46.02 26.43
C GLU A 97 -22.45 46.09 27.59
N LEU A 98 -21.72 44.98 27.83
CA LEU A 98 -20.66 44.94 28.82
C LEU A 98 -19.52 45.91 28.44
N LEU A 99 -19.05 45.86 27.20
CA LEU A 99 -17.95 46.71 26.72
C LEU A 99 -18.33 48.20 26.76
N TYR A 100 -19.58 48.56 26.45
CA TYR A 100 -20.10 49.92 26.62
C TYR A 100 -20.15 50.31 28.11
N SER A 101 -20.62 49.43 29.00
CA SER A 101 -20.63 49.72 30.44
C SER A 101 -19.23 49.97 31.03
N ILE A 102 -18.21 49.31 30.46
CA ILE A 102 -16.80 49.46 30.84
C ILE A 102 -16.23 50.75 30.24
N GLU A 103 -16.64 51.09 29.01
CA GLU A 103 -16.31 52.37 28.37
C GLU A 103 -16.86 53.56 29.19
N ASP A 104 -18.10 53.47 29.65
CA ASP A 104 -18.73 54.47 30.51
C ASP A 104 -17.96 54.62 31.83
N ALA A 105 -17.66 53.51 32.52
CA ALA A 105 -16.88 53.52 33.76
C ALA A 105 -15.49 54.16 33.59
N PHE A 106 -14.83 53.96 32.44
CA PHE A 106 -13.55 54.60 32.10
C PHE A 106 -13.68 56.12 31.93
N TYR A 107 -14.72 56.60 31.24
CA TYR A 107 -14.92 58.03 31.04
C TYR A 107 -15.37 58.74 32.32
N ASP A 108 -16.14 58.07 33.16
CA ASP A 108 -16.65 58.59 34.43
C ASP A 108 -15.63 58.46 35.58
N GLN A 109 -14.49 57.80 35.34
CA GLN A 109 -13.43 57.53 36.33
C GLN A 109 -13.91 56.74 37.55
N GLU A 110 -14.89 55.86 37.35
CA GLU A 110 -15.42 54.98 38.38
C GLU A 110 -14.69 53.63 38.37
N PRO A 111 -14.47 53.01 39.54
CA PRO A 111 -13.91 51.66 39.59
C PRO A 111 -14.88 50.65 38.96
N LEU A 112 -14.33 49.62 38.31
CA LEU A 112 -15.12 48.51 37.79
C LEU A 112 -15.87 47.81 38.94
N THR A 113 -17.12 47.47 38.68
CA THR A 113 -17.93 46.68 39.63
C THR A 113 -17.42 45.23 39.68
N SER A 114 -17.68 44.52 40.79
CA SER A 114 -17.35 43.08 40.93
C SER A 114 -17.89 42.26 39.75
N ASN A 115 -19.10 42.57 39.27
CA ASN A 115 -19.68 41.90 38.10
C ASN A 115 -18.90 42.19 36.80
N GLN A 116 -18.45 43.43 36.59
CA GLN A 116 -17.62 43.79 35.42
C GLN A 116 -16.24 43.15 35.48
N GLU A 117 -15.62 43.06 36.67
CA GLU A 117 -14.34 42.35 36.86
C GLU A 117 -14.49 40.84 36.61
N ASP A 118 -15.55 40.23 37.12
CA ASP A 118 -15.86 38.82 36.88
C ASP A 118 -16.09 38.55 35.39
N LEU A 119 -16.83 39.43 34.70
CA LEU A 119 -17.09 39.34 33.26
C LEU A 119 -15.83 39.58 32.42
N LEU A 120 -14.96 40.54 32.78
CA LEU A 120 -13.65 40.74 32.14
C LEU A 120 -12.69 39.57 32.38
N THR A 121 -12.82 38.89 33.50
CA THR A 121 -12.09 37.65 33.80
C THR A 121 -12.62 36.49 32.97
N ALA A 122 -13.95 36.42 32.79
CA ALA A 122 -14.58 35.48 31.87
C ALA A 122 -14.13 35.71 30.42
N LEU A 123 -14.09 36.97 29.92
CA LEU A 123 -13.59 37.30 28.58
C LEU A 123 -12.13 36.91 28.34
N GLY A 124 -11.29 36.95 29.38
CA GLY A 124 -9.90 36.50 29.30
C GLY A 124 -9.70 35.00 29.30
N THR A 125 -10.74 34.23 29.66
CA THR A 125 -10.69 32.76 29.74
C THR A 125 -11.64 32.08 28.76
N ASN A 126 -12.43 32.87 28.01
CA ASN A 126 -13.39 32.39 27.03
C ASN A 126 -12.97 32.84 25.63
N TYR A 127 -12.88 31.89 24.71
CA TYR A 127 -12.43 32.14 23.35
C TYR A 127 -13.49 31.72 22.33
N PRO A 128 -14.10 32.65 21.58
CA PRO A 128 -15.13 32.33 20.61
C PRO A 128 -14.58 31.43 19.50
N PHE A 129 -15.37 30.44 19.06
CA PHE A 129 -15.00 29.58 17.94
C PHE A 129 -14.68 30.38 16.67
N THR A 130 -15.42 31.45 16.40
CA THR A 130 -15.21 32.31 15.22
C THR A 130 -13.87 33.03 15.27
N ALA A 131 -13.44 33.49 16.45
CA ALA A 131 -12.11 34.05 16.63
C ALA A 131 -11.04 32.98 16.38
N LEU A 132 -11.22 31.77 16.93
CA LEU A 132 -10.30 30.64 16.66
C LEU A 132 -10.18 30.33 15.18
N GLN A 133 -11.31 30.29 14.49
CA GLN A 133 -11.35 30.02 13.06
C GLN A 133 -10.59 31.09 12.27
N ASN A 134 -10.78 32.37 12.60
CA ASN A 134 -10.08 33.47 11.94
C ASN A 134 -8.58 33.44 12.22
N ASP A 135 -8.17 33.22 13.47
CA ASP A 135 -6.74 33.17 13.83
C ASP A 135 -6.04 31.95 13.20
N CYS A 136 -6.74 30.80 13.11
CA CYS A 136 -6.28 29.65 12.33
C CYS A 136 -6.12 30.02 10.85
N PHE A 137 -7.15 30.66 10.27
CA PHE A 137 -7.16 31.05 8.86
C PHE A 137 -5.99 31.98 8.53
N ASP A 138 -5.84 33.06 9.28
CA ASP A 138 -4.82 34.09 9.09
C ASP A 138 -3.40 33.54 9.30
N THR A 139 -3.21 32.65 10.27
CA THR A 139 -1.90 32.03 10.48
C THR A 139 -1.55 31.06 9.35
N LEU A 140 -2.49 30.20 8.95
CA LEU A 140 -2.26 29.22 7.89
C LEU A 140 -1.95 29.89 6.54
N ILE A 141 -2.72 30.92 6.16
CA ILE A 141 -2.51 31.61 4.88
C ILE A 141 -1.17 32.34 4.84
N ASN A 142 -0.75 32.96 5.95
CA ASN A 142 0.53 33.65 6.03
C ASN A 142 1.73 32.67 6.00
N LEU A 143 1.54 31.44 6.47
CA LEU A 143 2.50 30.34 6.29
C LEU A 143 2.54 29.78 4.87
N GLY A 144 1.61 30.18 3.98
CA GLY A 144 1.49 29.62 2.64
C GLY A 144 0.80 28.25 2.62
N MET A 145 -0.03 27.96 3.62
CA MET A 145 -0.85 26.74 3.71
C MET A 145 -2.29 27.06 3.32
N ASN A 146 -2.93 26.17 2.56
CA ASN A 146 -4.36 26.27 2.28
C ASN A 146 -5.15 26.13 3.59
N PRO A 147 -5.94 27.14 4.01
CA PRO A 147 -6.70 27.07 5.25
C PRO A 147 -7.75 25.95 5.28
N GLY A 148 -8.20 25.47 4.12
CA GLY A 148 -9.15 24.34 4.03
C GLY A 148 -8.46 22.98 4.09
N GLY A 149 -7.13 22.93 4.14
CA GLY A 149 -6.32 21.72 3.98
C GLY A 149 -6.12 21.36 2.51
N TYR A 150 -5.85 20.08 2.23
CA TYR A 150 -5.36 19.60 0.93
C TYR A 150 -6.36 18.72 0.15
N GLY A 151 -7.66 18.83 0.47
CA GLY A 151 -8.71 18.12 -0.25
C GLY A 151 -8.93 18.68 -1.66
N ASN A 152 -9.35 17.85 -2.61
CA ASN A 152 -9.64 18.25 -3.99
C ASN A 152 -10.65 19.40 -4.07
N ARG A 153 -11.65 19.42 -3.16
CA ARG A 153 -12.70 20.46 -3.10
C ARG A 153 -12.20 21.85 -2.68
N VAL A 154 -11.03 21.92 -2.05
CA VAL A 154 -10.42 23.15 -1.53
C VAL A 154 -9.13 23.53 -2.24
N GLU A 155 -8.48 22.60 -2.94
CA GLU A 155 -7.25 22.82 -3.70
C GLU A 155 -7.51 23.40 -5.09
N THR A 156 -8.53 22.90 -5.79
CA THR A 156 -8.79 23.31 -7.17
C THR A 156 -10.27 23.44 -7.47
N SER A 157 -10.59 24.37 -8.36
CA SER A 157 -11.91 24.51 -8.98
C SER A 157 -11.79 24.34 -10.49
N GLN A 158 -12.82 23.78 -11.14
CA GLN A 158 -12.82 23.50 -12.57
C GLN A 158 -13.97 24.22 -13.27
N VAL A 159 -13.67 24.85 -14.41
CA VAL A 159 -14.65 25.50 -15.29
C VAL A 159 -14.51 24.98 -16.71
N ALA A 160 -15.62 24.81 -17.41
CA ALA A 160 -15.61 24.51 -18.84
C ALA A 160 -15.12 25.72 -19.65
N GLY A 161 -13.92 25.61 -20.24
CA GLY A 161 -13.36 26.62 -21.14
C GLY A 161 -14.03 26.65 -22.52
N ARG A 162 -13.61 27.61 -23.38
CA ARG A 162 -14.24 27.92 -24.69
C ARG A 162 -14.31 26.76 -25.70
N LEU A 163 -13.64 25.63 -25.44
CA LEU A 163 -13.65 24.42 -26.28
C LEU A 163 -14.01 23.14 -25.49
N GLY A 164 -14.64 23.28 -24.31
CA GLY A 164 -14.87 22.16 -23.39
C GLY A 164 -13.61 21.72 -22.65
N THR A 165 -12.52 22.49 -22.75
CA THR A 165 -11.29 22.32 -21.98
C THR A 165 -11.52 22.76 -20.54
N PRO A 166 -11.47 21.86 -19.53
CA PRO A 166 -11.52 22.27 -18.14
C PRO A 166 -10.32 23.16 -17.82
N ILE A 167 -10.59 24.40 -17.44
CA ILE A 167 -9.61 25.32 -16.88
C ILE A 167 -9.61 25.06 -15.38
N ARG A 168 -8.45 24.70 -14.83
CA ARG A 168 -8.26 24.52 -13.39
C ARG A 168 -7.75 25.81 -12.80
N HIS A 169 -8.46 26.31 -11.80
CA HIS A 169 -8.01 27.41 -10.95
C HIS A 169 -7.63 26.82 -9.59
N ASN A 170 -6.39 27.06 -9.19
CA ASN A 170 -5.91 26.65 -7.88
C ASN A 170 -6.41 27.61 -6.79
N TRP A 171 -6.36 27.15 -5.54
CA TRP A 171 -6.78 27.90 -4.37
C TRP A 171 -6.02 29.22 -4.20
N GLU A 172 -4.76 29.33 -4.65
CA GLU A 172 -4.02 30.60 -4.53
C GLU A 172 -4.70 31.75 -5.28
N SER A 173 -5.50 31.44 -6.30
CA SER A 173 -6.18 32.43 -7.15
C SER A 173 -7.26 33.25 -6.44
N VAL A 174 -7.71 32.82 -5.25
CA VAL A 174 -8.71 33.54 -4.45
C VAL A 174 -8.08 34.53 -3.46
N PHE A 175 -6.74 34.62 -3.43
CA PHE A 175 -5.96 35.45 -2.51
C PHE A 175 -5.07 36.45 -3.26
N ASN A 176 -4.67 37.53 -2.58
CA ASN A 176 -3.67 38.49 -3.03
C ASN A 176 -2.36 38.23 -2.29
N TRP A 177 -1.29 37.96 -3.03
CA TRP A 177 0.02 37.58 -2.48
C TRP A 177 1.09 38.67 -2.54
N ASP A 178 0.76 39.84 -3.12
CA ASP A 178 1.67 40.96 -3.31
C ASP A 178 1.81 41.86 -2.06
N GLU A 179 1.04 41.60 -1.00
CA GLU A 179 1.02 42.36 0.25
C GLU A 179 1.89 41.71 1.34
N ASP A 180 2.43 42.49 2.28
CA ASP A 180 3.20 41.97 3.43
C ASP A 180 2.38 40.96 4.27
N ALA A 181 1.06 41.13 4.29
CA ALA A 181 0.08 40.21 4.86
C ALA A 181 -0.88 39.72 3.76
N VAL A 182 -1.09 38.41 3.66
CA VAL A 182 -1.92 37.82 2.60
C VAL A 182 -3.39 38.12 2.85
N SER A 183 -4.09 38.66 1.86
CA SER A 183 -5.51 39.04 1.98
C SER A 183 -6.40 38.30 0.98
N ARG A 184 -7.66 38.07 1.35
CA ARG A 184 -8.66 37.44 0.46
C ARG A 184 -9.08 38.45 -0.60
N ARG A 185 -9.18 37.99 -1.85
CA ARG A 185 -9.70 38.83 -2.94
C ARG A 185 -11.17 39.17 -2.70
N PRO A 186 -11.59 40.43 -2.96
CA PRO A 186 -12.99 40.81 -2.85
C PRO A 186 -13.91 39.91 -3.69
N ARG A 187 -15.03 39.45 -3.11
CA ARG A 187 -15.99 38.51 -3.76
C ARG A 187 -16.46 38.96 -5.15
N HIS A 188 -16.59 40.28 -5.37
CA HIS A 188 -17.02 40.85 -6.65
C HIS A 188 -15.95 40.79 -7.75
N LEU A 189 -14.68 40.56 -7.39
CA LEU A 189 -13.56 40.35 -8.31
C LEU A 189 -13.29 38.87 -8.61
N LEU A 190 -14.01 37.97 -7.94
CA LEU A 190 -13.91 36.53 -8.10
C LEU A 190 -15.01 36.03 -9.03
N GLU A 191 -14.68 35.07 -9.87
CA GLU A 191 -15.69 34.35 -10.63
C GLU A 191 -16.51 33.43 -9.71
N ASN A 192 -17.73 33.03 -10.13
CA ASN A 192 -18.62 32.20 -9.30
C ASN A 192 -17.96 30.93 -8.76
N HIS A 193 -17.15 30.27 -9.59
CA HIS A 193 -16.44 29.05 -9.21
C HIS A 193 -15.32 29.32 -8.18
N GLN A 194 -14.69 30.49 -8.23
CA GLN A 194 -13.69 30.93 -7.23
C GLN A 194 -14.36 31.34 -5.92
N ASN A 195 -15.53 31.98 -5.98
CA ASN A 195 -16.35 32.25 -4.80
C ASN A 195 -16.75 30.93 -4.11
N GLN A 196 -17.21 29.94 -4.87
CA GLN A 196 -17.52 28.60 -4.34
C GLN A 196 -16.29 27.93 -3.72
N LEU A 197 -15.12 28.02 -4.37
CA LEU A 197 -13.87 27.47 -3.82
C LEU A 197 -13.54 28.11 -2.47
N ALA A 198 -13.68 29.43 -2.37
CA ALA A 198 -13.41 30.16 -1.16
C ALA A 198 -14.40 29.82 -0.03
N GLU A 199 -15.68 29.59 -0.35
CA GLU A 199 -16.67 29.08 0.61
C GLU A 199 -16.37 27.65 1.08
N ASN A 200 -15.91 26.78 0.16
CA ASN A 200 -15.49 25.43 0.52
C ASN A 200 -14.28 25.44 1.46
N ILE A 201 -13.31 26.34 1.25
CA ILE A 201 -12.15 26.53 2.14
C ILE A 201 -12.61 26.86 3.56
N ASP A 202 -13.51 27.83 3.71
CA ASP A 202 -14.04 28.24 5.02
C ASP A 202 -14.81 27.11 5.72
N ALA A 203 -15.64 26.39 4.95
CA ALA A 203 -16.43 25.27 5.45
C ALA A 203 -15.55 24.08 5.89
N GLU A 204 -14.51 23.76 5.12
CA GLU A 204 -13.57 22.69 5.46
C GLU A 204 -12.69 23.07 6.65
N LEU A 205 -12.23 24.33 6.78
CA LEU A 205 -11.51 24.77 7.99
C LEU A 205 -12.39 24.61 9.24
N LYS A 206 -13.64 25.08 9.17
CA LYS A 206 -14.62 24.92 10.26
C LYS A 206 -14.79 23.45 10.63
N ARG A 207 -14.92 22.58 9.61
CA ARG A 207 -15.02 21.13 9.81
C ARG A 207 -13.75 20.58 10.46
N MET A 208 -12.56 20.96 10.00
CA MET A 208 -11.29 20.48 10.55
C MET A 208 -11.10 20.86 12.01
N ILE A 209 -11.36 22.11 12.39
CA ILE A 209 -11.31 22.55 13.79
C ILE A 209 -12.31 21.73 14.63
N THR A 210 -13.55 21.61 14.17
CA THR A 210 -14.58 20.83 14.89
C THR A 210 -14.18 19.37 15.06
N GLU A 211 -13.68 18.73 14.00
CA GLU A 211 -13.44 17.30 13.94
C GLU A 211 -12.14 16.83 14.57
N GLN A 212 -11.07 17.62 14.44
CA GLN A 212 -9.71 17.23 14.78
C GLN A 212 -9.20 17.90 16.04
N LEU A 213 -9.80 19.04 16.41
CA LEU A 213 -9.43 19.81 17.59
C LEU A 213 -10.47 19.68 18.70
N LEU A 214 -11.74 20.04 18.44
CA LEU A 214 -12.77 20.08 19.50
C LEU A 214 -13.26 18.67 19.87
N PHE A 215 -13.76 17.93 18.89
CA PHE A 215 -14.45 16.65 19.09
C PHE A 215 -13.71 15.51 18.36
N ALA A 216 -12.40 15.44 18.55
CA ALA A 216 -11.60 14.38 17.95
C ALA A 216 -11.93 13.01 18.56
N ARG A 217 -11.92 11.97 17.71
CA ARG A 217 -12.23 10.60 18.14
C ARG A 217 -11.17 10.08 19.12
N ARG A 218 -11.55 9.06 19.90
CA ARG A 218 -10.69 8.37 20.89
C ARG A 218 -10.12 9.30 21.97
N ASP A 219 -10.89 10.31 22.35
CA ASP A 219 -10.54 11.27 23.40
C ASP A 219 -9.26 12.09 23.11
N MET A 220 -9.00 12.35 21.83
CA MET A 220 -7.85 13.14 21.35
C MET A 220 -8.19 14.61 21.10
N GLY A 221 -9.38 15.06 21.48
CA GLY A 221 -9.78 16.46 21.40
C GLY A 221 -9.16 17.29 22.51
N LEU A 222 -9.30 18.62 22.45
CA LEU A 222 -8.72 19.54 23.45
C LEU A 222 -9.03 19.13 24.90
N GLU A 223 -10.26 18.68 25.18
CA GLU A 223 -10.67 18.32 26.54
C GLU A 223 -10.03 17.01 27.01
N GLY A 224 -9.97 16.00 26.14
CA GLY A 224 -9.31 14.72 26.43
C GLY A 224 -7.79 14.85 26.59
N LEU A 225 -7.19 15.82 25.88
CA LEU A 225 -5.78 16.20 26.05
C LEU A 225 -5.55 17.08 27.29
N GLY A 226 -6.61 17.52 27.98
CA GLY A 226 -6.53 18.36 29.17
C GLY A 226 -6.12 19.81 28.90
N LEU A 227 -6.43 20.33 27.72
CA LEU A 227 -6.01 21.65 27.23
C LEU A 227 -7.12 22.70 27.33
N ALA A 228 -8.34 22.38 26.89
CA ALA A 228 -9.50 23.26 26.92
C ALA A 228 -10.81 22.46 26.77
N TRP A 229 -11.97 23.02 27.15
CA TRP A 229 -13.28 22.43 26.85
C TRP A 229 -14.18 23.40 26.10
N CYS A 230 -15.24 22.87 25.47
CA CYS A 230 -16.23 23.65 24.76
C CYS A 230 -17.48 23.88 25.63
N GLU A 231 -17.99 25.10 25.63
CA GLU A 231 -19.27 25.45 26.22
C GLU A 231 -20.15 26.22 25.22
N PRO A 232 -21.49 26.25 25.40
CA PRO A 232 -22.36 27.06 24.57
C PRO A 232 -22.15 28.56 24.83
N TYR A 233 -22.57 29.40 23.88
CA TYR A 233 -22.65 30.85 24.06
C TYR A 233 -23.49 31.22 25.30
N ILE A 234 -22.99 32.17 26.09
CA ILE A 234 -23.61 32.62 27.34
C ILE A 234 -24.47 33.84 27.04
N ASP A 235 -25.79 33.69 27.21
CA ASP A 235 -26.66 34.83 27.49
C ASP A 235 -26.81 34.95 29.02
N SER A 236 -26.90 36.18 29.51
CA SER A 236 -26.52 36.64 30.87
C SER A 236 -27.30 36.07 32.08
N ASP A 237 -28.10 35.02 31.92
CA ASP A 237 -28.78 34.32 33.02
C ASP A 237 -28.09 32.98 33.34
N ARG A 238 -27.51 32.86 34.54
CA ARG A 238 -26.92 31.61 35.02
C ARG A 238 -27.93 30.47 34.89
N TRP A 239 -27.58 29.42 34.15
CA TRP A 239 -28.43 28.27 33.89
C TRP A 239 -28.72 27.47 35.17
N GLN A 240 -29.84 27.78 35.80
CA GLN A 240 -30.21 27.23 37.10
C GLN A 240 -31.56 26.51 37.10
N ILE A 241 -31.63 25.44 37.88
CA ILE A 241 -32.87 24.75 38.28
C ILE A 241 -33.01 24.91 39.78
N ASP A 242 -33.98 25.68 40.28
CA ASP A 242 -34.18 25.92 41.71
C ASP A 242 -32.90 26.33 42.49
N GLY A 243 -32.00 27.07 41.83
CA GLY A 243 -30.70 27.49 42.38
C GLY A 243 -29.54 26.52 42.17
N ILE A 244 -29.74 25.39 41.49
CA ILE A 244 -28.69 24.44 41.08
C ILE A 244 -28.18 24.79 39.70
N ASP A 245 -26.87 25.02 39.62
CA ASP A 245 -26.16 25.29 38.37
C ASP A 245 -26.04 24.01 37.52
N VAL A 246 -26.61 24.04 36.32
CA VAL A 246 -26.54 22.95 35.33
C VAL A 246 -25.62 23.27 34.14
N SER A 247 -24.85 24.35 34.20
CA SER A 247 -23.93 24.78 33.14
C SER A 247 -22.89 23.73 32.76
N GLU A 248 -22.34 23.02 33.75
CA GLU A 248 -21.42 21.89 33.53
C GLU A 248 -22.10 20.71 32.82
N MET A 249 -23.41 20.49 33.03
CA MET A 249 -24.15 19.46 32.29
C MET A 249 -24.32 19.87 30.83
N MET A 250 -24.56 21.15 30.56
CA MET A 250 -24.68 21.67 29.19
C MET A 250 -23.35 21.57 28.41
N SER A 251 -22.22 21.84 29.06
CA SER A 251 -20.89 21.61 28.45
C SER A 251 -20.67 20.13 28.11
N ALA A 252 -21.12 19.23 28.99
CA ALA A 252 -21.09 17.80 28.73
C ALA A 252 -22.02 17.37 27.57
N VAL A 253 -23.20 17.98 27.45
CA VAL A 253 -24.12 17.78 26.32
C VAL A 253 -23.43 18.17 25.00
N VAL A 254 -22.74 19.31 24.96
CA VAL A 254 -21.95 19.75 23.80
C VAL A 254 -20.90 18.70 23.43
N ARG A 255 -20.12 18.20 24.40
CA ARG A 255 -19.11 17.16 24.15
C ARG A 255 -19.71 15.87 23.60
N ILE A 256 -20.80 15.39 24.20
CA ILE A 256 -21.48 14.14 23.80
C ILE A 256 -22.02 14.24 22.36
N LEU A 257 -22.71 15.33 22.05
CA LEU A 257 -23.29 15.57 20.73
C LEU A 257 -22.21 15.81 19.67
N GLY A 258 -21.19 16.61 19.99
CA GLY A 258 -20.08 16.93 19.08
C GLY A 258 -19.26 15.70 18.68
N GLU A 259 -18.92 14.82 19.64
CA GLU A 259 -18.19 13.57 19.36
C GLU A 259 -18.99 12.59 18.49
N ARG A 260 -20.32 12.65 18.58
CA ARG A 260 -21.24 11.87 17.74
C ARG A 260 -21.66 12.59 16.46
N ARG A 261 -21.07 13.75 16.16
CA ARG A 261 -21.32 14.56 14.95
C ARG A 261 -22.72 15.15 14.84
N TYR A 262 -23.44 15.34 15.95
CA TYR A 262 -24.73 16.04 16.02
C TYR A 262 -24.54 17.56 15.92
N THR A 263 -24.14 18.02 14.73
CA THR A 263 -23.87 19.44 14.44
C THR A 263 -24.49 19.81 13.10
N LYS A 264 -24.80 21.10 12.90
CA LYS A 264 -25.31 21.62 11.61
C LYS A 264 -24.33 21.48 10.45
N ILE A 265 -23.05 21.16 10.71
CA ILE A 265 -22.08 20.80 9.66
C ILE A 265 -22.49 19.51 8.94
N TYR A 266 -22.98 18.51 9.66
CA TYR A 266 -23.35 17.20 9.07
C TYR A 266 -24.83 17.09 8.73
N TYR A 267 -25.66 17.91 9.37
CA TYR A 267 -27.10 17.91 9.21
C TYR A 267 -27.60 19.31 8.82
N PRO A 268 -27.08 19.91 7.73
CA PRO A 268 -27.36 21.31 7.39
C PRO A 268 -28.84 21.56 7.05
N TYR A 269 -29.51 20.57 6.47
CA TYR A 269 -30.92 20.64 6.03
C TYR A 269 -31.90 19.95 6.99
N THR A 270 -31.45 19.54 8.17
CA THR A 270 -32.32 18.89 9.14
C THR A 270 -33.03 19.95 9.98
N ASP A 271 -34.35 19.98 9.84
CA ASP A 271 -35.23 20.96 10.48
C ASP A 271 -35.77 20.48 11.83
N GLN A 272 -35.71 19.17 12.14
CA GLN A 272 -36.10 18.62 13.45
C GLN A 272 -35.29 17.37 13.78
N MET A 273 -34.77 17.30 15.00
CA MET A 273 -34.11 16.11 15.53
C MET A 273 -34.54 15.91 16.98
N GLU A 274 -35.15 14.77 17.28
CA GLU A 274 -35.48 14.42 18.66
C GLU A 274 -34.19 14.21 19.48
N THR A 275 -34.24 14.62 20.75
CA THR A 275 -33.19 14.37 21.73
C THR A 275 -32.83 12.88 21.75
N PRO A 276 -31.59 12.49 21.36
CA PRO A 276 -31.24 11.09 21.22
C PRO A 276 -31.32 10.31 22.54
N ALA A 277 -31.69 9.02 22.48
CA ALA A 277 -31.81 8.17 23.67
C ALA A 277 -30.54 8.17 24.54
N PHE A 278 -29.36 8.06 23.92
CA PHE A 278 -28.08 8.09 24.63
C PHE A 278 -27.84 9.39 25.43
N LEU A 279 -28.42 10.50 24.97
CA LEU A 279 -28.28 11.80 25.64
C LEU A 279 -29.26 11.88 26.81
N ARG A 280 -30.50 11.42 26.62
CA ARG A 280 -31.50 11.30 27.70
C ARG A 280 -31.00 10.40 28.83
N ASP A 281 -30.33 9.29 28.50
CA ASP A 281 -29.74 8.38 29.48
C ASP A 281 -28.65 9.07 30.33
N TYR A 282 -27.78 9.85 29.68
CA TYR A 282 -26.75 10.63 30.36
C TYR A 282 -27.36 11.69 31.29
N ILE A 283 -28.35 12.45 30.79
CA ILE A 283 -29.01 13.51 31.57
C ILE A 283 -29.72 12.91 32.78
N SER A 284 -30.46 11.82 32.58
CA SER A 284 -31.22 11.16 33.66
C SER A 284 -30.30 10.66 34.78
N LYS A 285 -29.18 10.01 34.43
CA LYS A 285 -28.18 9.57 35.42
C LYS A 285 -27.48 10.74 36.12
N SER A 286 -27.23 11.83 35.41
CA SER A 286 -26.64 13.05 36.00
C SER A 286 -27.64 13.71 36.96
N ALA A 287 -28.93 13.74 36.60
CA ALA A 287 -30.01 14.28 37.40
C ALA A 287 -30.21 13.52 38.73
N GLU A 288 -30.22 12.18 38.68
CA GLU A 288 -30.25 11.33 39.88
C GLU A 288 -29.11 11.68 40.86
N ARG A 289 -27.95 12.09 40.33
CA ARG A 289 -26.78 12.39 41.14
C ARG A 289 -26.87 13.73 41.86
N ILE A 290 -27.46 14.74 41.22
CA ILE A 290 -27.74 16.04 41.85
C ILE A 290 -29.03 16.02 42.68
N GLY A 291 -29.74 14.88 42.72
CA GLY A 291 -30.94 14.67 43.53
C GLY A 291 -32.24 15.17 42.88
N TYR A 292 -32.29 15.24 41.55
CA TYR A 292 -33.43 15.77 40.78
C TYR A 292 -34.09 14.73 39.88
N PRO A 293 -35.40 14.84 39.59
CA PRO A 293 -36.07 13.99 38.61
C PRO A 293 -35.49 14.19 37.20
N GLY A 294 -35.09 13.10 36.54
CA GLY A 294 -34.49 13.13 35.20
C GLY A 294 -35.32 13.88 34.15
N ASP A 295 -36.64 13.67 34.14
CA ASP A 295 -37.55 14.32 33.19
C ASP A 295 -37.61 15.86 33.35
N GLU A 296 -37.39 16.38 34.56
CA GLU A 296 -37.34 17.82 34.79
C GLU A 296 -36.04 18.42 34.26
N VAL A 297 -34.90 17.76 34.53
CA VAL A 297 -33.59 18.19 34.03
C VAL A 297 -33.52 18.12 32.50
N ILE A 298 -34.12 17.09 31.88
CA ILE A 298 -34.23 17.00 30.42
C ILE A 298 -34.97 18.21 29.84
N ARG A 299 -36.16 18.54 30.39
CA ARG A 299 -36.94 19.70 29.91
C ARG A 299 -36.16 21.01 30.03
N VAL A 300 -35.40 21.17 31.11
CA VAL A 300 -34.58 22.38 31.31
C VAL A 300 -33.43 22.42 30.32
N ILE A 301 -32.71 21.32 30.12
CA ILE A 301 -31.62 21.24 29.13
C ILE A 301 -32.16 21.52 27.72
N GLU A 302 -33.31 20.97 27.35
CA GLU A 302 -33.96 21.24 26.05
C GLU A 302 -34.34 22.73 25.91
N ALA A 303 -34.94 23.34 26.93
CA ALA A 303 -35.24 24.78 26.93
C ALA A 303 -33.97 25.66 26.89
N GLN A 304 -32.89 25.22 27.52
CA GLN A 304 -31.59 25.90 27.49
C GLN A 304 -30.89 25.77 26.14
N GLN A 305 -31.03 24.64 25.45
CA GLN A 305 -30.56 24.50 24.07
C GLN A 305 -31.22 25.55 23.17
N GLU A 306 -32.53 25.73 23.25
CA GLU A 306 -33.29 26.72 22.47
C GLU A 306 -32.89 28.16 22.78
N SER A 307 -32.66 28.49 24.06
CA SER A 307 -32.36 29.87 24.50
C SER A 307 -30.89 30.26 24.34
N SER A 308 -29.94 29.33 24.40
CA SER A 308 -28.49 29.63 24.28
C SER A 308 -28.07 30.13 22.89
N GLY A 309 -28.94 29.99 21.88
CA GLY A 309 -28.64 30.28 20.49
C GLY A 309 -27.59 29.35 19.84
N SER A 310 -26.91 28.51 20.62
CA SER A 310 -25.82 27.60 20.21
C SER A 310 -26.31 26.27 19.65
N PHE A 311 -27.61 26.03 19.73
CA PHE A 311 -28.27 24.86 19.19
C PHE A 311 -29.39 25.28 18.25
N GLU A 312 -29.63 24.44 17.24
CA GLU A 312 -30.79 24.53 16.38
C GLU A 312 -31.37 23.12 16.25
N ASN A 313 -32.55 22.88 16.80
CA ASN A 313 -33.22 21.57 16.80
C ASN A 313 -32.33 20.43 17.33
N SER A 314 -31.73 20.60 18.51
CA SER A 314 -30.78 19.66 19.15
C SER A 314 -29.44 19.46 18.41
N LEU A 315 -29.17 20.20 17.33
CA LEU A 315 -27.89 20.19 16.61
C LEU A 315 -27.04 21.38 17.04
N ILE A 316 -25.75 21.14 17.27
CA ILE A 316 -24.79 22.19 17.64
C ILE A 316 -24.52 23.12 16.44
N LEU A 317 -24.59 24.42 16.68
CA LEU A 317 -24.05 25.49 15.84
C LEU A 317 -22.63 25.82 16.35
N VAL A 318 -21.61 25.23 15.74
CA VAL A 318 -20.23 25.31 16.28
C VAL A 318 -19.69 26.74 16.32
N GLU A 319 -20.10 27.60 15.39
CA GLU A 319 -19.73 29.02 15.36
C GLU A 319 -20.20 29.81 16.59
N LYS A 320 -21.15 29.28 17.36
CA LYS A 320 -21.66 29.87 18.58
C LYS A 320 -21.18 29.14 19.83
N LEU A 321 -20.10 28.35 19.72
CA LEU A 321 -19.44 27.78 20.89
C LEU A 321 -18.30 28.68 21.34
N ASN A 322 -17.98 28.58 22.63
CA ASN A 322 -16.78 29.14 23.20
C ASN A 322 -15.87 28.03 23.73
N LEU A 323 -14.56 28.28 23.70
CA LEU A 323 -13.55 27.45 24.30
C LEU A 323 -13.09 28.05 25.64
N ARG A 324 -13.05 27.23 26.68
CA ARG A 324 -12.61 27.60 28.01
C ARG A 324 -11.27 26.96 28.36
N LEU A 325 -10.38 27.76 28.93
CA LEU A 325 -9.11 27.29 29.49
C LEU A 325 -9.31 26.80 30.94
N PRO A 326 -8.62 25.72 31.36
CA PRO A 326 -8.62 25.27 32.75
C PRO A 326 -7.99 26.31 33.67
N GLN A 327 -8.77 26.75 34.66
CA GLN A 327 -8.36 27.72 35.67
C GLN A 327 -7.83 27.08 36.97
N SER A 328 -8.09 25.79 37.19
CA SER A 328 -7.59 25.02 38.32
C SER A 328 -6.75 23.83 37.86
N ASP A 329 -5.89 23.34 38.76
CA ASP A 329 -5.16 22.08 38.58
C ASP A 329 -6.01 20.85 38.97
N THR A 330 -7.34 21.01 39.05
CA THR A 330 -8.24 19.89 39.30
C THR A 330 -8.72 19.32 37.98
N ILE A 331 -8.56 18.01 37.79
CA ILE A 331 -9.17 17.28 36.67
C ILE A 331 -10.06 16.16 37.19
N PHE A 332 -11.05 15.75 36.40
CA PHE A 332 -11.98 14.69 36.74
C PHE A 332 -11.78 13.51 35.79
N GLN A 333 -11.57 12.32 36.34
CA GLN A 333 -11.30 11.12 35.55
C GLN A 333 -12.27 10.01 35.89
N CYS A 334 -12.74 9.31 34.85
CA CYS A 334 -13.52 8.10 35.00
C CYS A 334 -12.62 6.93 35.47
N PRO A 335 -12.93 6.24 36.59
CA PRO A 335 -12.12 5.13 37.08
C PRO A 335 -12.22 3.87 36.19
N GLN A 336 -13.29 3.73 35.39
CA GLN A 336 -13.51 2.57 34.53
C GLN A 336 -12.86 2.73 33.14
N CYS A 337 -13.18 3.80 32.43
CA CYS A 337 -12.71 4.00 31.05
C CYS A 337 -11.54 4.99 30.91
N ARG A 338 -11.08 5.59 32.02
CA ARG A 338 -9.96 6.56 32.08
C ARG A 338 -10.17 7.85 31.29
N ARG A 339 -11.39 8.12 30.82
CA ARG A 339 -11.76 9.36 30.13
C ARG A 339 -11.61 10.56 31.06
N LYS A 340 -11.00 11.63 30.53
CA LYS A 340 -10.67 12.86 31.28
C LYS A 340 -11.70 13.96 31.03
N HIS A 341 -11.90 14.80 32.03
CA HIS A 341 -12.83 15.92 32.05
C HIS A 341 -12.19 17.11 32.78
N LEU A 342 -12.36 18.32 32.25
CA LEU A 342 -11.83 19.56 32.83
C LEU A 342 -12.83 20.27 33.75
N TYR A 343 -14.03 19.71 33.90
CA TYR A 343 -15.13 20.18 34.74
C TYR A 343 -15.90 18.95 35.25
N LYS A 344 -16.85 19.12 36.19
CA LYS A 344 -17.48 17.95 36.84
C LYS A 344 -18.41 17.15 35.92
N ALA A 345 -18.79 17.70 34.76
CA ALA A 345 -19.66 17.05 33.77
C ALA A 345 -20.89 16.38 34.41
N GLY A 346 -21.64 17.11 35.24
CA GLY A 346 -22.80 16.56 35.96
C GLY A 346 -22.49 15.44 36.97
N GLY A 347 -21.22 15.19 37.28
CA GLY A 347 -20.73 14.19 38.22
C GLY A 347 -20.46 12.80 37.63
N ILE A 348 -20.69 12.58 36.34
CA ILE A 348 -20.55 11.28 35.67
C ILE A 348 -19.83 11.37 34.32
N CYS A 349 -19.33 10.24 33.84
CA CYS A 349 -18.57 10.18 32.60
C CYS A 349 -19.42 10.47 31.35
N THR A 350 -18.93 11.31 30.44
CA THR A 350 -19.59 11.64 29.15
C THR A 350 -19.52 10.50 28.14
N ASN A 351 -18.74 9.44 28.41
CA ASN A 351 -18.86 8.23 27.63
C ASN A 351 -20.19 7.55 27.96
N THR A 352 -21.16 7.75 27.07
CA THR A 352 -22.52 7.16 27.11
C THR A 352 -22.59 5.63 27.24
N GLN A 353 -21.50 4.89 26.98
CA GLN A 353 -21.44 3.44 27.23
C GLN A 353 -20.92 3.07 28.63
N CYS A 354 -20.39 4.04 29.38
CA CYS A 354 -19.81 3.87 30.70
C CYS A 354 -20.68 4.53 31.76
N LEU A 355 -20.86 5.86 31.67
CA LEU A 355 -21.67 6.67 32.61
C LEU A 355 -21.31 6.47 34.09
N GLU A 356 -20.07 6.05 34.38
CA GLU A 356 -19.57 5.82 35.73
C GLU A 356 -19.23 7.16 36.42
N ARG A 357 -19.23 7.16 37.76
CA ARG A 357 -18.94 8.35 38.56
C ARG A 357 -17.51 8.86 38.31
N LEU A 358 -17.37 10.17 38.12
CA LEU A 358 -16.06 10.80 38.01
C LEU A 358 -15.40 10.94 39.38
N VAL A 359 -14.08 10.73 39.39
CA VAL A 359 -13.22 10.92 40.55
C VAL A 359 -12.34 12.13 40.30
N GLU A 360 -12.21 12.97 41.31
CA GLU A 360 -11.31 14.12 41.29
C GLU A 360 -9.87 13.64 41.44
N ILE A 361 -8.99 14.13 40.58
CA ILE A 361 -7.56 13.87 40.61
C ILE A 361 -6.82 15.19 40.42
N ASP A 362 -5.68 15.34 41.10
CA ASP A 362 -4.79 16.48 40.89
C ASP A 362 -4.14 16.35 39.51
N ARG A 363 -4.08 17.45 38.76
CA ARG A 363 -3.43 17.51 37.46
C ARG A 363 -1.94 17.24 37.55
N GLU A 364 -1.29 17.47 38.69
CA GLU A 364 0.11 17.07 38.91
C GLU A 364 0.27 15.54 39.05
N GLU A 365 -0.76 14.83 39.52
CA GLU A 365 -0.75 13.38 39.70
C GLU A 365 -1.11 12.62 38.40
N ASP A 366 -1.37 13.30 37.30
CA ASP A 366 -1.65 12.68 36.00
C ASP A 366 -0.38 12.03 35.43
N PRO A 367 -0.27 10.68 35.41
CA PRO A 367 0.94 9.99 34.98
C PRO A 367 1.24 10.16 33.48
N PHE A 368 0.32 10.78 32.72
CA PHE A 368 0.47 11.06 31.29
C PHE A 368 0.83 12.52 30.98
N ARG A 369 1.00 13.39 32.00
CA ARG A 369 1.31 14.82 31.84
C ARG A 369 2.69 15.10 31.23
N GLU A 370 3.74 14.41 31.66
CA GLU A 370 5.13 14.70 31.22
C GLU A 370 5.63 13.75 30.11
N PHE A 371 5.24 12.46 30.14
CA PHE A 371 5.75 11.44 29.20
C PHE A 371 4.70 10.85 28.26
N GLY A 372 3.41 11.15 28.47
CA GLY A 372 2.31 10.43 27.82
C GLY A 372 1.65 11.11 26.61
N ASN A 373 1.80 12.43 26.45
CA ASN A 373 1.04 13.19 25.46
C ASN A 373 1.91 14.15 24.64
N TYR A 374 2.36 13.69 23.47
CA TYR A 374 3.15 14.44 22.49
C TYR A 374 2.60 15.85 22.22
N TYR A 375 1.28 16.00 22.09
CA TYR A 375 0.65 17.29 21.79
C TYR A 375 0.67 18.26 22.98
N ALA A 376 0.52 17.76 24.20
CA ALA A 376 0.63 18.60 25.40
C ALA A 376 2.07 19.09 25.59
N ASN A 377 3.07 18.23 25.33
CA ASN A 377 4.47 18.63 25.35
C ASN A 377 4.80 19.66 24.25
N GLN A 378 4.30 19.45 23.04
CA GLN A 378 4.43 20.43 21.95
C GLN A 378 3.82 21.78 22.33
N ALA A 379 2.63 21.77 22.93
CA ALA A 379 1.95 22.98 23.40
C ALA A 379 2.79 23.78 24.39
N ASN A 380 3.58 23.11 25.22
CA ASN A 380 4.43 23.70 26.26
C ASN A 380 5.86 24.03 25.78
N SER A 381 6.17 23.75 24.52
CA SER A 381 7.46 24.08 23.90
C SER A 381 7.34 25.32 23.01
N ASP A 382 8.44 26.06 22.82
CA ASP A 382 8.51 27.24 21.92
C ASP A 382 8.49 26.88 20.42
N VAL A 383 7.85 25.77 20.05
CA VAL A 383 7.78 25.30 18.66
C VAL A 383 6.80 26.17 17.89
N GLN A 384 7.32 26.94 16.94
CA GLN A 384 6.52 27.79 16.08
C GLN A 384 5.86 26.99 14.94
N PRO A 385 4.60 27.29 14.59
CA PRO A 385 3.96 26.79 13.38
C PRO A 385 4.80 27.07 12.14
N HIS A 386 4.93 26.09 11.26
CA HIS A 386 5.62 26.23 9.98
C HIS A 386 4.91 25.42 8.92
N ARG A 387 5.15 25.76 7.66
CA ARG A 387 4.62 25.04 6.50
C ARG A 387 5.35 23.73 6.27
N PHE A 388 4.63 22.70 5.84
CA PHE A 388 5.22 21.44 5.43
C PHE A 388 4.58 20.88 4.15
N HIS A 389 5.08 21.34 3.01
CA HIS A 389 4.59 20.96 1.70
C HIS A 389 5.22 19.64 1.24
N CYS A 390 4.40 18.61 1.05
CA CYS A 390 4.84 17.30 0.56
C CYS A 390 4.25 17.01 -0.82
N GLU A 391 5.07 16.47 -1.72
CA GLU A 391 4.65 16.01 -3.04
C GLU A 391 5.22 14.62 -3.34
N GLU A 392 4.55 13.87 -4.20
CA GLU A 392 5.11 12.64 -4.73
C GLU A 392 5.87 12.89 -6.04
N LEU A 393 6.96 12.15 -6.26
CA LEU A 393 7.66 12.13 -7.53
C LEU A 393 7.98 10.68 -7.91
N THR A 394 7.07 10.10 -8.68
CA THR A 394 7.14 8.69 -9.12
C THR A 394 6.94 8.59 -10.63
N ALA A 395 7.08 7.39 -11.18
CA ALA A 395 6.71 7.15 -12.57
C ALA A 395 5.21 7.39 -12.89
N GLN A 396 4.34 7.53 -11.88
CA GLN A 396 2.93 7.90 -12.08
C GLN A 396 2.73 9.41 -12.21
N THR A 397 3.70 10.23 -11.82
CA THR A 397 3.62 11.69 -12.00
C THR A 397 3.59 12.03 -13.48
N ASP A 398 2.68 12.92 -13.88
CA ASP A 398 2.53 13.33 -15.28
C ASP A 398 3.81 14.00 -15.80
N SER A 399 4.12 13.82 -17.09
CA SER A 399 5.41 14.24 -17.66
C SER A 399 5.69 15.73 -17.55
N GLU A 400 4.65 16.56 -17.59
CA GLU A 400 4.74 18.02 -17.47
C GLU A 400 5.01 18.47 -16.02
N GLU A 401 4.57 17.69 -15.02
CA GLU A 401 4.71 18.03 -13.60
C GLU A 401 6.04 17.59 -13.00
N ARG A 402 6.70 16.56 -13.55
CA ARG A 402 7.98 16.06 -13.00
C ARG A 402 9.08 17.13 -12.93
N PRO A 403 9.37 17.90 -14.01
CA PRO A 403 10.39 18.94 -13.95
C PRO A 403 9.99 20.08 -13.00
N LYS A 404 8.69 20.37 -12.92
CA LYS A 404 8.13 21.42 -12.05
C LYS A 404 8.38 21.09 -10.57
N ARG A 405 7.97 19.88 -10.13
CA ARG A 405 8.21 19.38 -8.76
C ARG A 405 9.70 19.32 -8.41
N GLN A 406 10.55 18.95 -9.35
CA GLN A 406 12.00 18.94 -9.13
C GLN A 406 12.54 20.36 -8.86
N ARG A 407 12.16 21.35 -9.67
CA ARG A 407 12.56 22.76 -9.46
C ARG A 407 12.02 23.31 -8.14
N TRP A 408 10.75 23.07 -7.86
CA TRP A 408 10.09 23.51 -6.63
C TRP A 408 10.73 22.93 -5.37
N PHE A 409 11.21 21.69 -5.42
CA PHE A 409 11.97 21.09 -4.34
C PHE A 409 13.36 21.72 -4.16
N GLN A 410 13.99 22.14 -5.26
CA GLN A 410 15.26 22.87 -5.25
C GLN A 410 15.12 24.35 -4.83
N GLY A 411 13.90 24.83 -4.56
CA GLY A 411 13.64 26.24 -4.26
C GLY A 411 13.72 27.17 -5.48
N VAL A 412 13.71 26.63 -6.71
CA VAL A 412 13.76 27.41 -7.95
C VAL A 412 12.34 27.70 -8.43
N ILE A 413 11.85 28.88 -8.06
CA ILE A 413 10.50 29.37 -8.35
C ILE A 413 10.56 30.45 -9.45
N LEU A 414 9.63 30.39 -10.41
CA LEU A 414 9.53 31.38 -11.51
C LEU A 414 8.69 32.60 -11.11
N ASP A 415 8.79 33.72 -11.83
CA ASP A 415 8.07 34.97 -11.52
C ASP A 415 6.53 34.84 -11.51
N ASN A 416 5.99 33.81 -12.17
CA ASN A 416 4.56 33.50 -12.23
C ASN A 416 4.13 32.39 -11.24
N GLU A 417 5.04 31.96 -10.37
CA GLU A 417 4.85 30.96 -9.32
C GLU A 417 5.03 31.64 -7.95
N ASN A 418 4.43 31.09 -6.89
CA ASN A 418 4.44 31.71 -5.56
C ASN A 418 5.39 30.96 -4.63
N LEU A 419 6.46 31.63 -4.19
CA LEU A 419 7.46 31.05 -3.29
C LEU A 419 6.87 30.52 -1.97
N ARG A 420 5.86 31.19 -1.40
CA ARG A 420 5.25 30.78 -0.12
C ARG A 420 4.47 29.46 -0.24
N THR A 421 3.84 29.19 -1.39
CA THR A 421 2.94 28.04 -1.58
C THR A 421 3.60 26.91 -2.37
N ASP A 422 4.32 27.22 -3.44
CA ASP A 422 4.73 26.26 -4.46
C ASP A 422 5.99 25.47 -4.09
N GLU A 423 6.88 26.06 -3.29
CA GLU A 423 8.13 25.41 -2.88
C GLU A 423 7.84 24.06 -2.18
N ILE A 424 8.58 22.99 -2.47
CA ILE A 424 8.33 21.67 -1.85
C ILE A 424 9.33 21.42 -0.73
N ASP A 425 8.86 21.01 0.44
CA ASP A 425 9.72 20.70 1.61
C ASP A 425 10.09 19.21 1.66
N LEU A 426 9.19 18.36 1.16
CA LEU A 426 9.36 16.91 1.16
C LEU A 426 8.95 16.29 -0.18
N LEU A 427 9.85 15.49 -0.74
CA LEU A 427 9.51 14.61 -1.87
C LEU A 427 9.43 13.16 -1.42
N SER A 428 8.27 12.55 -1.67
CA SER A 428 8.07 11.11 -1.53
C SER A 428 8.31 10.44 -2.87
N VAL A 429 9.30 9.56 -2.94
CA VAL A 429 9.85 9.07 -4.22
C VAL A 429 9.97 7.56 -4.26
N THR A 430 10.05 7.03 -5.48
CA THR A 430 10.36 5.61 -5.73
C THR A 430 11.80 5.43 -6.24
N THR A 431 12.18 4.18 -6.53
CA THR A 431 13.46 3.80 -7.18
C THR A 431 13.81 4.61 -8.42
N THR A 432 12.83 5.22 -9.08
CA THR A 432 13.03 6.15 -10.20
C THR A 432 13.90 7.37 -9.86
N MET A 433 14.02 7.73 -8.58
CA MET A 433 14.89 8.81 -8.09
C MET A 433 16.23 8.29 -7.53
N GLU A 434 16.47 6.97 -7.58
CA GLU A 434 17.70 6.33 -7.12
C GLU A 434 18.86 6.63 -8.09
N ALA A 435 18.60 6.56 -9.40
CA ALA A 435 19.58 6.84 -10.46
C ALA A 435 19.47 8.27 -11.02
N GLY A 436 20.60 9.01 -11.01
CA GLY A 436 20.91 10.05 -12.00
C GLY A 436 20.16 11.39 -11.97
N VAL A 437 19.13 11.58 -11.15
CA VAL A 437 18.45 12.90 -11.07
C VAL A 437 19.27 13.85 -10.20
N ASP A 438 19.60 15.03 -10.75
CA ASP A 438 20.29 16.10 -10.04
C ASP A 438 19.30 16.92 -9.20
N ILE A 439 19.18 16.53 -7.92
CA ILE A 439 18.40 17.24 -6.90
C ILE A 439 19.30 17.88 -5.83
N GLY A 440 20.60 17.93 -6.08
CA GLY A 440 21.60 18.33 -5.09
C GLY A 440 21.78 17.32 -3.95
N ALA A 441 22.62 17.70 -2.99
CA ALA A 441 22.82 16.95 -1.74
C ALA A 441 21.81 17.40 -0.68
N LEU A 442 21.34 16.45 0.14
CA LEU A 442 20.34 16.67 1.18
C LEU A 442 20.91 16.50 2.58
N SER A 443 20.33 17.17 3.55
CA SER A 443 20.70 16.98 4.96
C SER A 443 19.98 15.78 5.59
N ILE A 444 18.80 15.43 5.08
CA ILE A 444 17.94 14.36 5.61
C ILE A 444 17.42 13.48 4.47
N VAL A 445 17.66 12.17 4.59
CA VAL A 445 17.04 11.14 3.75
C VAL A 445 16.34 10.12 4.64
N MET A 446 15.14 9.73 4.25
CA MET A 446 14.34 8.74 4.97
C MET A 446 13.93 7.60 4.05
N MET A 447 13.69 6.44 4.64
CA MET A 447 13.20 5.24 3.95
C MET A 447 11.98 4.71 4.70
N GLY A 448 10.85 4.56 3.98
CA GLY A 448 9.59 4.06 4.56
C GLY A 448 9.52 2.53 4.72
N ASN A 449 10.53 1.81 4.27
CA ASN A 449 10.78 0.39 4.46
C ASN A 449 12.27 0.11 4.19
N VAL A 450 12.75 -1.07 4.59
CA VAL A 450 14.10 -1.49 4.20
C VAL A 450 14.12 -1.76 2.68
N PRO A 451 15.04 -1.12 1.90
CA PRO A 451 15.20 -1.36 0.46
C PRO A 451 15.54 -2.82 0.14
N PRO A 452 15.15 -3.35 -1.05
CA PRO A 452 15.30 -4.77 -1.39
C PRO A 452 16.74 -5.28 -1.34
N GLN A 453 17.69 -4.44 -1.75
CA GLN A 453 19.10 -4.77 -1.75
C GLN A 453 19.94 -3.63 -1.14
N ARG A 454 21.12 -3.98 -0.64
CA ARG A 454 22.08 -2.99 -0.15
C ARG A 454 22.46 -1.94 -1.19
N PHE A 455 22.60 -2.31 -2.46
CA PHE A 455 22.93 -1.34 -3.51
C PHE A 455 21.88 -0.22 -3.57
N ASN A 456 20.59 -0.58 -3.44
CA ASN A 456 19.52 0.40 -3.37
C ASN A 456 19.64 1.27 -2.12
N TYR A 457 19.92 0.66 -0.97
CA TYR A 457 20.17 1.40 0.27
C TYR A 457 21.30 2.42 0.11
N GLN A 458 22.46 2.00 -0.42
CA GLN A 458 23.61 2.85 -0.60
C GLN A 458 23.33 4.02 -1.55
N GLN A 459 22.63 3.79 -2.67
CA GLN A 459 22.27 4.87 -3.59
C GLN A 459 21.29 5.87 -2.97
N ARG A 460 20.34 5.40 -2.16
CA ARG A 460 19.37 6.25 -1.46
C ARG A 460 20.06 7.07 -0.38
N VAL A 461 20.85 6.43 0.48
CA VAL A 461 21.59 7.11 1.57
C VAL A 461 22.67 8.03 1.04
N GLY A 462 23.29 7.71 -0.10
CA GLY A 462 24.27 8.57 -0.76
C GLY A 462 23.74 9.93 -1.23
N ARG A 463 22.41 10.15 -1.17
CA ARG A 463 21.79 11.47 -1.38
C ARG A 463 21.89 12.38 -0.15
N ALA A 464 22.11 11.80 1.03
CA ALA A 464 22.36 12.55 2.25
C ALA A 464 23.85 12.94 2.34
N GLY A 465 24.13 14.19 2.69
CA GLY A 465 25.47 14.74 2.90
C GLY A 465 25.82 15.86 1.94
N ARG A 466 25.86 17.11 2.46
CA ARG A 466 26.31 18.31 1.75
C ARG A 466 27.78 18.61 1.99
N ARG A 467 28.43 19.24 1.02
CA ARG A 467 29.80 19.74 1.19
C ARG A 467 29.80 20.91 2.18
N GLY A 468 30.49 20.75 3.31
CA GLY A 468 30.62 21.78 4.33
C GLY A 468 29.71 21.58 5.55
N ASP A 469 28.69 20.73 5.44
CA ASP A 469 27.86 20.35 6.58
C ASP A 469 28.50 19.20 7.36
N PRO A 470 28.62 19.33 8.70
CA PRO A 470 29.25 18.29 9.52
C PRO A 470 28.36 17.07 9.76
N ILE A 471 27.05 17.15 9.50
CA ILE A 471 26.07 16.12 9.87
C ILE A 471 25.09 15.87 8.72
N ALA A 472 24.85 14.59 8.42
CA ALA A 472 23.80 14.12 7.52
C ALA A 472 23.00 13.01 8.18
N TYR A 473 21.68 13.05 8.08
CA TYR A 473 20.80 12.07 8.68
C TYR A 473 20.26 11.09 7.64
N SER A 474 20.33 9.80 7.97
CA SER A 474 19.62 8.75 7.26
C SER A 474 18.78 7.95 8.25
N LEU A 475 17.47 7.88 8.02
CA LEU A 475 16.54 7.14 8.89
C LEU A 475 15.78 6.09 8.09
N THR A 476 15.88 4.84 8.50
CA THR A 476 15.12 3.72 7.93
C THR A 476 14.05 3.27 8.91
N LEU A 477 12.80 3.24 8.46
CA LEU A 477 11.69 2.71 9.24
C LEU A 477 11.38 1.28 8.81
N CYS A 478 11.68 0.33 9.69
CA CYS A 478 11.42 -1.09 9.48
C CYS A 478 9.96 -1.42 9.78
N ARG A 479 9.28 -2.05 8.83
CA ARG A 479 7.90 -2.57 8.99
C ARG A 479 7.93 -3.96 9.63
N LEU A 480 6.76 -4.46 10.06
CA LEU A 480 6.58 -5.84 10.55
C LEU A 480 6.56 -6.85 9.38
N ARG A 481 7.61 -6.84 8.55
CA ARG A 481 7.84 -7.80 7.47
C ARG A 481 9.12 -8.56 7.78
N THR A 482 9.19 -9.82 7.38
CA THR A 482 10.36 -10.69 7.60
C THR A 482 11.67 -10.07 7.11
N HIS A 483 11.62 -9.40 5.96
CA HIS A 483 12.75 -8.64 5.41
C HIS A 483 13.24 -7.52 6.32
N ASP A 484 12.32 -6.66 6.73
CA ASP A 484 12.60 -5.48 7.53
C ASP A 484 13.06 -5.86 8.94
N ASP A 485 12.49 -6.93 9.52
CA ASP A 485 12.84 -7.49 10.82
C ASP A 485 14.25 -8.10 10.83
N HIS A 486 14.63 -8.81 9.77
CA HIS A 486 15.98 -9.34 9.60
C HIS A 486 17.04 -8.24 9.62
N TYR A 487 16.87 -7.20 8.80
CA TYR A 487 17.83 -6.10 8.74
C TYR A 487 17.75 -5.16 9.95
N PHE A 488 16.64 -5.15 10.68
CA PHE A 488 16.54 -4.46 11.97
C PHE A 488 17.44 -5.12 13.03
N SER A 489 17.47 -6.45 13.06
CA SER A 489 18.37 -7.22 13.96
C SER A 489 19.82 -7.27 13.44
N HIS A 490 20.04 -7.21 12.12
CA HIS A 490 21.35 -7.34 11.46
C HIS A 490 21.73 -6.08 10.65
N THR A 491 21.71 -4.91 11.31
CA THR A 491 21.90 -3.61 10.64
C THR A 491 23.21 -3.48 9.84
N SER A 492 24.27 -4.19 10.23
CA SER A 492 25.55 -4.18 9.51
C SER A 492 25.47 -4.75 8.10
N GLU A 493 24.51 -5.65 7.82
CA GLU A 493 24.44 -6.32 6.52
C GLU A 493 23.94 -5.40 5.41
N ILE A 494 22.95 -4.57 5.70
CA ILE A 494 22.44 -3.59 4.73
C ILE A 494 23.37 -2.38 4.59
N THR A 495 24.16 -2.05 5.62
CA THR A 495 25.03 -0.86 5.64
C THR A 495 26.44 -1.14 5.12
N ASN A 496 27.07 -2.25 5.53
CA ASN A 496 28.52 -2.45 5.40
C ASN A 496 28.95 -3.54 4.40
N THR A 497 28.05 -4.42 3.93
CA THR A 497 28.40 -5.51 2.99
C THR A 497 28.89 -4.98 1.63
N PRO A 498 29.87 -5.57 0.93
CA PRO A 498 30.20 -5.10 -0.42
C PRO A 498 28.98 -5.24 -1.38
N PRO A 499 28.71 -4.25 -2.27
CA PRO A 499 27.65 -4.39 -3.25
C PRO A 499 28.00 -5.49 -4.27
N PRO A 500 27.01 -6.19 -4.84
CA PRO A 500 27.27 -7.15 -5.91
C PRO A 500 27.90 -6.43 -7.11
N SER A 501 28.84 -7.08 -7.78
CA SER A 501 29.41 -6.56 -9.01
C SER A 501 28.34 -6.54 -10.11
N PRO A 502 28.20 -5.43 -10.88
CA PRO A 502 27.32 -5.45 -12.04
C PRO A 502 27.86 -6.48 -13.03
N TYR A 503 26.98 -7.31 -13.57
CA TYR A 503 27.33 -8.31 -14.57
C TYR A 503 26.53 -8.06 -15.86
N LEU A 504 27.08 -8.51 -16.98
CA LEU A 504 26.41 -8.54 -18.27
C LEU A 504 26.51 -9.98 -18.77
N ASP A 505 25.37 -10.60 -19.07
CA ASP A 505 25.39 -11.94 -19.65
C ASP A 505 25.74 -11.86 -21.15
N LEU A 506 26.97 -12.23 -21.47
CA LEU A 506 27.51 -12.25 -22.83
C LEU A 506 27.45 -13.64 -23.47
N ARG A 507 26.72 -14.58 -22.84
CA ARG A 507 26.65 -16.01 -23.21
C ARG A 507 25.33 -16.41 -23.87
N SER A 508 24.30 -15.57 -23.74
CA SER A 508 22.96 -15.87 -24.26
C SER A 508 22.89 -15.78 -25.79
N SER A 509 22.84 -16.94 -26.45
CA SER A 509 22.61 -17.02 -27.90
C SER A 509 21.23 -16.49 -28.32
N ASP A 510 20.23 -16.59 -27.43
CA ASP A 510 18.86 -16.16 -27.72
C ASP A 510 18.71 -14.64 -27.79
N ILE A 511 19.39 -13.91 -26.90
CA ILE A 511 19.42 -12.44 -26.94
C ILE A 511 20.02 -11.99 -28.28
N ILE A 512 21.13 -12.61 -28.71
CA ILE A 512 21.79 -12.30 -29.98
C ILE A 512 20.87 -12.57 -31.16
N ARG A 513 20.20 -13.74 -31.22
CA ARG A 513 19.27 -14.08 -32.31
C ARG A 513 18.12 -13.08 -32.44
N ARG A 514 17.54 -12.62 -31.32
CA ARG A 514 16.45 -11.63 -31.32
C ARG A 514 16.93 -10.27 -31.85
N VAL A 515 18.09 -9.79 -31.38
CA VAL A 515 18.68 -8.54 -31.86
C VAL A 515 19.04 -8.64 -33.34
N LEU A 516 19.63 -9.76 -33.77
CA LEU A 516 19.96 -10.04 -35.17
C LEU A 516 18.71 -10.04 -36.06
N ALA A 517 17.63 -10.71 -35.65
CA ALA A 517 16.37 -10.70 -36.38
C ALA A 517 15.81 -9.29 -36.54
N LYS A 518 15.85 -8.48 -35.48
CA LYS A 518 15.40 -7.08 -35.51
C LYS A 518 16.25 -6.23 -36.46
N GLU A 519 17.57 -6.36 -36.41
CA GLU A 519 18.49 -5.62 -37.26
C GLU A 519 18.30 -5.99 -38.75
N VAL A 520 18.15 -7.28 -39.06
CA VAL A 520 17.87 -7.75 -40.42
C VAL A 520 16.55 -7.16 -40.92
N LEU A 521 15.46 -7.23 -40.14
CA LEU A 521 14.18 -6.65 -40.53
C LEU A 521 14.25 -5.13 -40.70
N PHE A 522 15.06 -4.44 -39.89
CA PHE A 522 15.29 -3.01 -40.03
C PHE A 522 15.92 -2.64 -41.38
N HIS A 523 16.85 -3.45 -41.90
CA HIS A 523 17.43 -3.23 -43.24
C HIS A 523 16.48 -3.64 -44.37
N VAL A 524 15.57 -4.59 -44.14
CA VAL A 524 14.57 -5.02 -45.12
C VAL A 524 13.47 -3.97 -45.31
N PHE A 525 13.09 -3.24 -44.26
CA PHE A 525 12.00 -2.24 -44.25
C PHE A 525 12.52 -0.82 -43.96
N PRO A 526 13.14 -0.13 -44.95
CA PRO A 526 13.71 1.19 -44.74
C PRO A 526 12.64 2.29 -44.51
N LYS A 527 13.03 3.34 -43.79
CA LYS A 527 12.17 4.46 -43.31
C LYS A 527 11.36 5.21 -44.39
N SER A 528 11.66 5.04 -45.68
CA SER A 528 11.03 5.77 -46.78
C SER A 528 9.62 5.29 -47.15
N GLU A 529 9.14 4.17 -46.61
CA GLU A 529 7.80 3.62 -46.85
C GLU A 529 6.76 3.97 -45.75
N ILE A 530 7.10 4.85 -44.79
CA ILE A 530 6.27 5.13 -43.61
C ILE A 530 5.33 6.33 -43.86
N GLU A 531 4.03 6.09 -44.01
CA GLU A 531 3.04 7.12 -44.40
C GLU A 531 2.60 8.06 -43.26
N THR A 532 2.78 7.74 -41.96
CA THR A 532 2.46 8.70 -40.87
C THR A 532 3.37 8.60 -39.62
N PRO A 533 3.77 9.74 -38.99
CA PRO A 533 4.63 9.73 -37.78
C PRO A 533 3.97 9.34 -36.45
N ASN A 534 2.63 9.33 -36.36
CA ASN A 534 1.89 9.22 -35.10
C ASN A 534 1.40 7.80 -34.75
N GLU A 535 1.69 6.81 -35.59
CA GLU A 535 1.32 5.40 -35.40
C GLU A 535 2.56 4.50 -35.23
N ARG A 536 3.66 5.06 -34.69
CA ARG A 536 4.91 4.31 -34.61
C ARG A 536 4.86 3.20 -33.55
N ASN A 537 5.14 1.97 -33.97
CA ASN A 537 5.26 0.85 -33.06
C ASN A 537 6.66 0.84 -32.43
N VAL A 538 6.72 0.63 -31.11
CA VAL A 538 7.98 0.59 -30.35
C VAL A 538 8.92 -0.53 -30.80
N HIS A 539 8.39 -1.59 -31.41
CA HIS A 539 9.17 -2.73 -31.90
C HIS A 539 9.71 -2.56 -33.33
N GLY A 540 9.23 -1.56 -34.08
CA GLY A 540 9.67 -1.24 -35.44
C GLY A 540 8.52 -1.20 -36.45
N GLU A 541 8.79 -0.68 -37.65
CA GLU A 541 7.80 -0.52 -38.73
C GLU A 541 8.00 -1.60 -39.80
N PHE A 542 7.38 -2.77 -39.61
CA PHE A 542 7.53 -3.92 -40.54
C PHE A 542 6.25 -4.22 -41.33
N GLY A 543 5.28 -3.30 -41.32
CA GLY A 543 3.95 -3.47 -41.89
C GLY A 543 3.00 -4.28 -40.99
N LYS A 544 1.81 -4.61 -41.49
CA LYS A 544 0.80 -5.39 -40.76
C LYS A 544 0.97 -6.88 -41.01
N VAL A 545 0.38 -7.70 -40.13
CA VAL A 545 0.33 -9.16 -40.28
C VAL A 545 -0.30 -9.59 -41.62
N ALA A 546 -1.32 -8.86 -42.10
CA ALA A 546 -1.94 -9.09 -43.39
C ALA A 546 -0.97 -8.90 -44.58
N ASP A 547 -0.03 -7.97 -44.46
CA ASP A 547 0.89 -7.58 -45.53
C ASP A 547 2.10 -8.53 -45.62
N TRP A 548 2.33 -9.36 -44.60
CA TRP A 548 3.49 -10.26 -44.54
C TRP A 548 3.62 -11.18 -45.76
N VAL A 549 2.52 -11.70 -46.29
CA VAL A 549 2.55 -12.59 -47.46
C VAL A 549 3.16 -11.92 -48.69
N ALA A 550 2.92 -10.61 -48.85
CA ALA A 550 3.54 -9.81 -49.90
C ALA A 550 4.97 -9.43 -49.53
N ASN A 551 5.20 -9.05 -48.27
CA ASN A 551 6.47 -8.51 -47.78
C ASN A 551 7.55 -9.56 -47.56
N ARG A 552 7.22 -10.84 -47.38
CA ARG A 552 8.22 -11.92 -47.20
C ARG A 552 9.22 -12.01 -48.36
N LYS A 553 8.80 -11.65 -49.58
CA LYS A 553 9.68 -11.63 -50.76
C LYS A 553 10.83 -10.62 -50.57
N LYS A 554 10.56 -9.48 -49.93
CA LYS A 554 11.58 -8.47 -49.62
C LYS A 554 12.66 -9.05 -48.71
N LEU A 555 12.27 -9.84 -47.70
CA LEU A 555 13.22 -10.54 -46.81
C LEU A 555 14.06 -11.55 -47.60
N SER A 556 13.44 -12.44 -48.38
CA SER A 556 14.18 -13.46 -49.14
C SER A 556 15.11 -12.84 -50.20
N GLU A 557 14.72 -11.71 -50.82
CA GLU A 557 15.57 -10.95 -51.75
C GLU A 557 16.73 -10.27 -51.04
N TRP A 558 16.52 -9.66 -49.88
CA TRP A 558 17.57 -9.04 -49.08
C TRP A 558 18.60 -10.06 -48.62
N ILE A 559 18.16 -11.21 -48.07
CA ILE A 559 19.06 -12.29 -47.64
C ILE A 559 19.93 -12.76 -48.81
N LYS A 560 19.38 -12.89 -50.02
CA LYS A 560 20.15 -13.32 -51.21
C LYS A 560 21.15 -12.27 -51.69
N THR A 561 20.79 -10.98 -51.62
CA THR A 561 21.58 -9.90 -52.22
C THR A 561 22.59 -9.27 -51.28
N GLN A 562 22.35 -9.31 -49.96
CA GLN A 562 23.14 -8.59 -48.94
C GLN A 562 23.89 -9.51 -47.98
N GLN A 563 24.34 -10.68 -48.44
CA GLN A 563 25.12 -11.64 -47.63
C GLN A 563 26.34 -11.01 -46.94
N GLY A 564 27.06 -10.10 -47.61
CA GLY A 564 28.19 -9.39 -47.02
C GLY A 564 27.79 -8.46 -45.87
N GLN A 565 26.62 -7.82 -45.96
CA GLN A 565 26.09 -6.98 -44.88
C GLN A 565 25.64 -7.84 -43.69
N LEU A 566 25.00 -8.98 -43.94
CA LEU A 566 24.60 -9.93 -42.90
C LEU A 566 25.82 -10.43 -42.11
N GLN A 567 26.91 -10.79 -42.79
CA GLN A 567 28.17 -11.18 -42.14
C GLN A 567 28.73 -10.07 -41.23
N GLN A 568 28.72 -8.82 -41.70
CA GLN A 568 29.16 -7.68 -40.89
C GLN A 568 28.29 -7.48 -39.65
N ILE A 569 26.96 -7.58 -39.79
CA ILE A 569 26.03 -7.46 -38.65
C ILE A 569 26.31 -8.54 -37.61
N VAL A 570 26.43 -9.81 -38.03
CA VAL A 570 26.72 -10.92 -37.11
C VAL A 570 28.05 -10.71 -36.40
N GLN A 571 29.11 -10.34 -37.15
CA GLN A 571 30.44 -10.11 -36.58
C GLN A 571 30.46 -8.96 -35.56
N MET A 572 29.67 -7.91 -35.79
CA MET A 572 29.51 -6.81 -34.85
C MET A 572 28.78 -7.23 -33.57
N LEU A 573 27.74 -8.06 -33.68
CA LEU A 573 26.94 -8.50 -32.54
C LEU A 573 27.66 -9.49 -31.62
N ILE A 574 28.56 -10.31 -32.17
CA ILE A 574 29.37 -11.26 -31.39
C ILE A 574 30.70 -10.67 -30.92
N LEU A 575 30.97 -9.39 -31.19
CA LEU A 575 32.22 -8.75 -30.77
C LEU A 575 32.27 -8.69 -29.24
N GLN A 576 33.31 -9.27 -28.63
CA GLN A 576 33.47 -9.38 -27.17
C GLN A 576 32.48 -10.32 -26.46
N THR A 577 31.73 -11.17 -27.17
CA THR A 577 30.95 -12.25 -26.52
C THR A 577 31.85 -13.43 -26.12
N GLU A 578 31.34 -14.46 -25.44
CA GLU A 578 32.16 -15.64 -25.14
C GLU A 578 32.63 -16.39 -26.38
N SER A 579 33.74 -17.12 -26.24
CA SER A 579 34.42 -17.80 -27.35
C SER A 579 33.55 -18.81 -28.11
N ASN A 580 32.59 -19.44 -27.44
CA ASN A 580 31.62 -20.34 -28.06
C ASN A 580 30.72 -19.60 -29.08
N LEU A 581 30.25 -18.41 -28.75
CA LEU A 581 29.42 -17.57 -29.62
C LEU A 581 30.24 -16.90 -30.71
N GLN A 582 31.47 -16.49 -30.41
CA GLN A 582 32.39 -15.93 -31.40
C GLN A 582 32.70 -16.96 -32.52
N ASN A 583 32.83 -18.24 -32.15
CA ASN A 583 33.04 -19.32 -33.10
C ASN A 583 31.75 -19.75 -33.84
N GLY A 584 30.57 -19.36 -33.36
CA GLY A 584 29.25 -19.70 -33.92
C GLY A 584 28.74 -18.74 -35.01
N THR A 585 29.62 -18.06 -35.74
CA THR A 585 29.22 -17.09 -36.79
C THR A 585 28.40 -17.75 -37.89
N GLU A 586 28.82 -18.93 -38.35
CA GLU A 586 28.14 -19.67 -39.42
C GLU A 586 26.73 -20.11 -38.99
N ASP A 587 26.54 -20.52 -37.74
CA ASP A 587 25.25 -20.94 -37.19
C ASP A 587 24.22 -19.80 -37.18
N LEU A 588 24.65 -18.58 -36.84
CA LEU A 588 23.79 -17.40 -36.84
C LEU A 588 23.37 -16.99 -38.25
N ILE A 589 24.31 -17.06 -39.21
CA ILE A 589 24.03 -16.79 -40.62
C ILE A 589 23.08 -17.86 -41.20
N ASP A 590 23.32 -19.13 -40.89
CA ASP A 590 22.47 -20.25 -41.29
C ASP A 590 21.05 -20.07 -40.73
N TRP A 591 20.93 -19.69 -39.45
CA TRP A 591 19.63 -19.43 -38.82
C TRP A 591 18.85 -18.31 -39.52
N VAL A 592 19.49 -17.17 -39.85
CA VAL A 592 18.83 -16.09 -40.60
C VAL A 592 18.42 -16.56 -42.00
N THR A 593 19.31 -17.29 -42.67
CA THR A 593 19.11 -17.71 -44.06
C THR A 593 18.00 -18.76 -44.21
N ASN A 594 17.93 -19.70 -43.27
CA ASN A 594 17.10 -20.90 -43.41
C ASN A 594 15.92 -20.98 -42.44
N LYS A 595 15.98 -20.31 -41.29
CA LYS A 595 14.97 -20.44 -40.22
C LYS A 595 14.15 -19.19 -39.97
N LEU A 596 14.71 -17.99 -40.16
CA LEU A 596 14.02 -16.73 -39.83
C LEU A 596 12.68 -16.57 -40.56
N GLU A 597 12.63 -16.80 -41.88
CA GLU A 597 11.38 -16.68 -42.65
C GLU A 597 10.31 -17.68 -42.15
N THR A 598 10.71 -18.92 -41.87
CA THR A 598 9.83 -19.98 -41.35
C THR A 598 9.27 -19.58 -39.98
N ASN A 599 10.11 -19.08 -39.08
CA ASN A 599 9.69 -18.64 -37.76
C ASN A 599 8.68 -17.48 -37.83
N ILE A 600 8.90 -16.51 -38.73
CA ILE A 600 7.94 -15.40 -38.95
C ILE A 600 6.62 -15.95 -39.51
N ASN A 601 6.66 -16.89 -40.46
CA ASN A 601 5.47 -17.51 -41.03
C ASN A 601 4.63 -18.23 -39.96
N GLU A 602 5.27 -18.92 -39.02
CA GLU A 602 4.57 -19.57 -37.89
C GLU A 602 3.91 -18.55 -36.97
N CYS A 603 4.61 -17.47 -36.60
CA CYS A 603 4.03 -16.39 -35.78
C CYS A 603 2.81 -15.78 -36.47
N VAL A 604 2.91 -15.48 -37.76
CA VAL A 604 1.82 -14.92 -38.57
C VAL A 604 0.66 -15.90 -38.71
N LYS A 605 0.92 -17.20 -38.86
CA LYS A 605 -0.13 -18.23 -38.97
C LYS A 605 -0.90 -18.39 -37.67
N ASN A 606 -0.20 -18.40 -36.54
CA ASN A 606 -0.77 -18.59 -35.21
C ASN A 606 -1.50 -17.34 -34.69
N HIS A 607 -1.26 -16.17 -35.28
CA HIS A 607 -1.92 -14.93 -34.88
C HIS A 607 -3.32 -14.76 -35.50
N LYS A 608 -4.31 -14.49 -34.65
CA LYS A 608 -5.73 -14.35 -35.03
C LYS A 608 -6.04 -13.02 -35.72
N HIS A 609 -5.41 -11.93 -35.30
CA HIS A 609 -5.75 -10.58 -35.77
C HIS A 609 -4.79 -10.11 -36.88
N LYS A 610 -5.22 -10.24 -38.14
CA LYS A 610 -4.39 -9.86 -39.30
C LYS A 610 -4.16 -8.34 -39.45
N GLY A 611 -4.90 -7.51 -38.72
CA GLY A 611 -4.78 -6.06 -38.75
C GLY A 611 -3.69 -5.49 -37.84
N ASP A 612 -3.09 -6.31 -36.98
CA ASP A 612 -2.09 -5.88 -36.00
C ASP A 612 -0.73 -5.66 -36.67
N ASP A 613 0.11 -4.86 -36.00
CA ASP A 613 1.48 -4.60 -36.45
C ASP A 613 2.32 -5.87 -36.37
N LEU A 614 3.02 -6.20 -37.45
CA LEU A 614 3.86 -7.40 -37.50
C LEU A 614 4.97 -7.34 -36.44
N SER A 615 5.58 -6.17 -36.23
CA SER A 615 6.65 -5.99 -35.24
C SER A 615 6.21 -6.32 -33.81
N GLN A 616 4.99 -5.93 -33.43
CA GLN A 616 4.41 -6.27 -32.13
C GLN A 616 4.17 -7.78 -32.00
N VAL A 617 3.57 -8.41 -33.00
CA VAL A 617 3.31 -9.86 -32.98
C VAL A 617 4.62 -10.65 -32.89
N LEU A 618 5.67 -10.24 -33.60
CA LEU A 618 6.96 -10.90 -33.54
C LEU A 618 7.69 -10.69 -32.20
N ALA A 619 7.47 -9.55 -31.54
CA ALA A 619 7.96 -9.32 -30.18
C ALA A 619 7.18 -10.15 -29.14
N GLU A 620 5.85 -10.20 -29.23
CA GLU A 620 4.98 -11.01 -28.35
C GLU A 620 5.19 -12.53 -28.54
N SER A 621 5.66 -12.95 -29.73
CA SER A 621 6.02 -14.34 -30.04
C SER A 621 7.49 -14.69 -29.72
N GLY A 622 8.26 -13.75 -29.19
CA GLY A 622 9.66 -13.94 -28.77
C GLY A 622 10.70 -14.02 -29.88
N LEU A 623 10.35 -13.64 -31.11
CA LEU A 623 11.30 -13.55 -32.24
C LEU A 623 12.08 -12.22 -32.21
N LEU A 624 11.46 -11.16 -31.68
CA LEU A 624 12.09 -9.86 -31.49
C LEU A 624 12.25 -9.54 -29.99
N PRO A 625 13.16 -8.62 -29.63
CA PRO A 625 13.27 -8.13 -28.27
C PRO A 625 11.96 -7.45 -27.83
N MET A 626 11.39 -7.94 -26.73
CA MET A 626 10.25 -7.33 -26.05
C MET A 626 10.68 -6.42 -24.89
N PHE A 627 11.82 -6.74 -24.26
CA PHE A 627 12.35 -5.98 -23.12
C PHE A 627 12.90 -4.61 -23.51
N GLY A 628 12.76 -3.67 -22.58
CA GLY A 628 13.05 -2.25 -22.82
C GLY A 628 11.92 -1.49 -23.51
N PHE A 629 10.80 -2.17 -23.85
CA PHE A 629 9.63 -1.58 -24.49
C PHE A 629 8.36 -1.83 -23.65
N PRO A 630 7.42 -0.87 -23.59
CA PRO A 630 6.25 -0.94 -22.70
C PRO A 630 5.09 -1.79 -23.27
N THR A 631 5.33 -3.01 -23.73
CA THR A 631 4.31 -3.83 -24.43
C THR A 631 3.26 -4.45 -23.50
N GLY A 632 3.66 -4.83 -22.27
CA GLY A 632 2.77 -5.38 -21.23
C GLY A 632 2.02 -4.32 -20.42
N VAL A 633 2.17 -3.03 -20.76
CA VAL A 633 1.64 -1.92 -19.96
C VAL A 633 0.16 -1.72 -20.23
N ARG A 634 -0.61 -1.49 -19.17
CA ARG A 634 -2.03 -1.14 -19.18
C ARG A 634 -2.23 0.20 -18.52
N LEU A 635 -3.13 1.00 -19.08
CA LEU A 635 -3.44 2.33 -18.58
C LEU A 635 -4.72 2.30 -17.75
N LEU A 636 -4.70 2.98 -16.61
CA LEU A 636 -5.88 3.46 -15.90
C LEU A 636 -6.13 4.90 -16.31
N TYR A 637 -7.23 5.14 -17.01
CA TYR A 637 -7.68 6.47 -17.41
C TYR A 637 -8.42 7.14 -16.24
N HIS A 638 -7.84 8.23 -15.73
CA HIS A 638 -8.48 9.09 -14.73
C HIS A 638 -8.94 10.44 -15.28
N GLU A 639 -8.63 10.71 -16.55
CA GLU A 639 -9.28 11.73 -17.37
C GLU A 639 -9.60 11.18 -18.78
N THR A 640 -10.56 11.80 -19.47
CA THR A 640 -10.87 11.47 -20.87
C THR A 640 -9.72 11.93 -21.78
N PRO A 641 -9.13 11.02 -22.61
CA PRO A 641 -8.06 11.39 -23.53
C PRO A 641 -8.48 12.44 -24.56
N ARG A 642 -7.54 13.29 -24.97
CA ARG A 642 -7.76 14.37 -25.96
C ARG A 642 -6.81 14.24 -27.13
N ASN A 643 -7.23 14.74 -28.29
CA ASN A 643 -6.43 14.73 -29.51
C ASN A 643 -5.09 15.47 -29.36
N SER A 644 -5.03 16.51 -28.53
CA SER A 644 -3.79 17.27 -28.26
C SER A 644 -2.78 16.52 -27.39
N ASN A 645 -3.22 15.51 -26.66
CA ASN A 645 -2.43 14.69 -25.73
C ASN A 645 -2.51 13.23 -26.19
N TRP A 646 -2.27 12.97 -27.47
CA TRP A 646 -2.24 11.61 -28.01
C TRP A 646 -0.84 11.25 -28.50
N PRO A 647 -0.24 10.14 -28.03
CA PRO A 647 -0.73 9.24 -26.98
C PRO A 647 -0.85 9.96 -25.60
N PRO A 648 -1.74 9.50 -24.71
CA PRO A 648 -1.98 10.15 -23.43
C PRO A 648 -0.77 10.06 -22.50
N THR A 649 -0.20 11.22 -22.15
CA THR A 649 0.94 11.36 -21.22
C THR A 649 0.54 11.99 -19.88
N SER A 650 -0.70 12.44 -19.77
CA SER A 650 -1.34 12.96 -18.55
C SER A 650 -2.75 12.41 -18.44
N GLY A 651 -3.34 12.46 -17.24
CA GLY A 651 -4.68 11.89 -17.03
C GLY A 651 -4.71 10.35 -17.01
N VAL A 652 -3.54 9.71 -16.92
CA VAL A 652 -3.38 8.25 -16.92
C VAL A 652 -2.42 7.76 -15.83
N VAL A 653 -2.56 6.50 -15.44
CA VAL A 653 -1.60 5.77 -14.61
C VAL A 653 -1.24 4.47 -15.31
N ASP A 654 0.04 4.15 -15.41
CA ASP A 654 0.52 2.96 -16.11
C ASP A 654 0.94 1.83 -15.16
N ARG A 655 0.67 0.57 -15.54
CA ARG A 655 1.17 -0.63 -14.85
C ARG A 655 1.35 -1.80 -15.80
N ASP A 656 2.33 -2.65 -15.50
CA ASP A 656 2.40 -3.98 -16.11
C ASP A 656 1.10 -4.76 -15.85
N ILE A 657 0.63 -5.51 -16.85
CA ILE A 657 -0.66 -6.20 -16.83
C ILE A 657 -0.83 -7.14 -15.62
N GLU A 658 0.22 -7.85 -15.19
CA GLU A 658 0.14 -8.76 -14.03
C GLU A 658 -0.21 -7.99 -12.75
N LEU A 659 0.27 -6.76 -12.62
CA LEU A 659 -0.08 -5.86 -11.50
C LEU A 659 -1.39 -5.12 -11.75
N ALA A 660 -1.68 -4.74 -12.99
CA ALA A 660 -2.85 -3.96 -13.35
C ALA A 660 -4.16 -4.71 -13.07
N ILE A 661 -4.20 -6.02 -13.32
CA ILE A 661 -5.39 -6.85 -13.01
C ILE A 661 -5.71 -6.91 -11.51
N SER A 662 -4.81 -6.45 -10.63
CA SER A 662 -5.11 -6.22 -9.21
C SER A 662 -5.25 -4.74 -8.89
N GLN A 663 -4.30 -3.89 -9.28
CA GLN A 663 -4.27 -2.50 -8.84
C GLN A 663 -5.37 -1.65 -9.49
N PHE A 664 -5.71 -1.96 -10.75
CA PHE A 664 -6.70 -1.22 -11.53
C PHE A 664 -8.02 -1.98 -11.69
N ALA A 665 -8.16 -3.14 -11.03
CA ALA A 665 -9.41 -3.89 -11.06
C ALA A 665 -10.59 -3.04 -10.55
N PRO A 666 -11.81 -3.21 -11.09
CA PRO A 666 -12.98 -2.47 -10.63
C PRO A 666 -13.16 -2.53 -9.11
N GLY A 667 -13.41 -1.39 -8.48
CA GLY A 667 -13.48 -1.22 -7.02
C GLY A 667 -12.12 -1.01 -6.35
N SER A 668 -11.00 -1.13 -7.08
CA SER A 668 -9.68 -0.82 -6.55
C SER A 668 -9.40 0.67 -6.63
N GLU A 669 -8.72 1.17 -5.61
CA GLU A 669 -8.37 2.58 -5.46
C GLU A 669 -6.87 2.78 -5.73
N THR A 670 -6.54 3.79 -6.53
CA THR A 670 -5.17 4.23 -6.82
C THR A 670 -5.01 5.67 -6.39
N ILE A 671 -3.98 5.95 -5.59
CA ILE A 671 -3.64 7.32 -5.19
C ILE A 671 -2.69 7.91 -6.23
N LYS A 672 -2.99 9.13 -6.68
CA LYS A 672 -2.13 9.99 -7.51
C LYS A 672 -2.44 11.45 -7.18
N ASP A 673 -1.43 12.29 -7.05
CA ASP A 673 -1.58 13.74 -6.86
C ASP A 673 -2.57 14.10 -5.73
N LYS A 674 -2.42 13.43 -4.59
CA LYS A 674 -3.24 13.59 -3.37
C LYS A 674 -4.72 13.24 -3.53
N ARG A 675 -5.06 12.48 -4.56
CA ARG A 675 -6.43 12.12 -4.92
C ARG A 675 -6.59 10.61 -4.98
N ILE A 676 -7.77 10.14 -4.57
CA ILE A 676 -8.16 8.73 -4.68
C ILE A 676 -8.91 8.54 -6.00
N HIS A 677 -8.35 7.70 -6.85
CA HIS A 677 -8.93 7.33 -8.13
C HIS A 677 -9.47 5.90 -8.06
N THR A 678 -10.79 5.76 -8.00
CA THR A 678 -11.47 4.47 -7.95
C THR A 678 -11.74 3.95 -9.35
N SER A 679 -11.19 2.77 -9.68
CA SER A 679 -11.50 2.10 -10.94
C SER A 679 -12.94 1.61 -10.93
N ILE A 680 -13.69 1.90 -11.99
CA ILE A 680 -15.08 1.46 -12.15
C ILE A 680 -15.23 0.38 -13.22
N GLY A 681 -14.20 0.11 -14.03
CA GLY A 681 -14.38 -0.73 -15.21
C GLY A 681 -13.19 -0.83 -16.16
N LEU A 682 -13.47 -1.32 -17.37
CA LEU A 682 -12.54 -1.52 -18.48
C LEU A 682 -12.88 -0.58 -19.63
N VAL A 683 -11.84 -0.01 -20.25
CA VAL A 683 -11.95 0.75 -21.50
C VAL A 683 -10.59 0.79 -22.17
N SER A 684 -10.59 0.93 -23.48
CA SER A 684 -9.40 1.36 -24.22
C SER A 684 -9.78 2.50 -25.15
N TYR A 685 -8.81 3.30 -25.55
CA TYR A 685 -9.02 4.34 -26.56
C TYR A 685 -8.13 4.07 -27.77
N LYS A 686 -8.62 4.41 -28.95
CA LYS A 686 -7.84 4.38 -30.19
C LYS A 686 -8.15 5.60 -31.03
N ARG A 687 -7.21 5.96 -31.90
CA ARG A 687 -7.38 7.06 -32.85
C ARG A 687 -7.86 6.49 -34.18
N GLU A 688 -9.05 6.89 -34.63
CA GLU A 688 -9.61 6.52 -35.92
C GLU A 688 -9.99 7.79 -36.70
N GLN A 689 -9.46 7.94 -37.92
CA GLN A 689 -9.73 9.10 -38.80
C GLN A 689 -9.53 10.46 -38.10
N GLY A 690 -8.51 10.57 -37.25
CA GLY A 690 -8.19 11.79 -36.51
C GLY A 690 -9.06 12.07 -35.29
N ARG A 691 -9.98 11.17 -34.91
CA ARG A 691 -10.80 11.26 -33.69
C ARG A 691 -10.44 10.14 -32.71
N ILE A 692 -10.60 10.42 -31.42
CA ILE A 692 -10.46 9.40 -30.37
C ILE A 692 -11.81 8.72 -30.19
N VAL A 693 -11.80 7.39 -30.26
CA VAL A 693 -12.99 6.55 -30.02
C VAL A 693 -12.68 5.54 -28.91
N SER A 694 -13.68 5.25 -28.08
CA SER A 694 -13.57 4.21 -27.05
C SER A 694 -13.74 2.83 -27.67
N ASP A 695 -12.91 1.87 -27.25
CA ASP A 695 -13.03 0.43 -27.44
C ASP A 695 -13.40 -0.24 -26.11
N SER A 696 -13.92 -1.47 -26.20
CA SER A 696 -14.45 -2.27 -25.07
C SER A 696 -13.48 -2.45 -23.89
N GLY A 697 -12.19 -2.20 -24.11
CA GLY A 697 -11.15 -2.45 -23.12
C GLY A 697 -10.84 -3.92 -22.95
N ILE A 698 -11.36 -4.80 -23.80
CA ILE A 698 -11.11 -6.25 -23.80
C ILE A 698 -10.05 -6.56 -24.86
N ALA A 699 -8.96 -7.23 -24.44
CA ALA A 699 -7.95 -7.79 -25.32
C ALA A 699 -8.39 -9.16 -25.82
N SER A 700 -8.73 -10.05 -24.88
CA SER A 700 -9.19 -11.40 -25.17
C SER A 700 -10.16 -11.88 -24.09
N GLN A 701 -11.00 -12.86 -24.43
CA GLN A 701 -11.91 -13.53 -23.49
C GLN A 701 -11.83 -15.04 -23.70
N LYS A 702 -11.86 -15.80 -22.61
CA LYS A 702 -11.90 -17.26 -22.62
C LYS A 702 -12.56 -17.80 -21.33
N ILE A 703 -12.92 -19.07 -21.31
CA ILE A 703 -13.39 -19.76 -20.10
C ILE A 703 -12.19 -20.42 -19.44
N ILE A 704 -11.89 -20.01 -18.22
CA ILE A 704 -10.74 -20.47 -17.43
C ILE A 704 -11.27 -21.36 -16.31
N GLY A 705 -10.75 -22.57 -16.20
CA GLY A 705 -11.07 -23.48 -15.11
C GLY A 705 -10.24 -23.15 -13.87
N PHE A 706 -10.86 -23.06 -12.69
CA PHE A 706 -10.16 -22.89 -11.42
C PHE A 706 -10.67 -23.87 -10.37
N CYS A 707 -9.77 -24.60 -9.71
CA CYS A 707 -10.11 -25.49 -8.60
C CYS A 707 -9.72 -24.90 -7.25
N ASP A 708 -10.68 -24.77 -6.32
CA ASP A 708 -10.40 -24.23 -4.99
C ASP A 708 -9.60 -25.18 -4.08
N ASP A 709 -9.67 -26.50 -4.28
CA ASP A 709 -9.01 -27.47 -3.40
C ASP A 709 -7.55 -27.74 -3.82
N CYS A 710 -7.33 -28.19 -5.06
CA CYS A 710 -5.98 -28.48 -5.58
C CYS A 710 -5.26 -27.26 -6.18
N LYS A 711 -5.96 -26.14 -6.39
CA LYS A 711 -5.44 -24.90 -6.98
C LYS A 711 -5.03 -24.98 -8.46
N ALA A 712 -5.49 -26.03 -9.16
CA ALA A 712 -5.33 -26.20 -10.61
C ALA A 712 -5.98 -25.06 -11.40
N ILE A 713 -5.34 -24.70 -12.53
CA ILE A 713 -5.84 -23.74 -13.51
C ILE A 713 -5.87 -24.42 -14.88
N PHE A 714 -6.92 -24.17 -15.64
CA PHE A 714 -7.08 -24.68 -17.01
C PHE A 714 -7.28 -23.50 -17.95
N GLU A 715 -6.51 -23.43 -19.04
CA GLU A 715 -6.57 -22.28 -19.96
C GLU A 715 -7.88 -22.25 -20.75
N GLU A 716 -8.39 -23.41 -21.14
CA GLU A 716 -9.64 -23.56 -21.90
C GLU A 716 -10.55 -24.62 -21.27
N ALA A 717 -11.40 -24.18 -20.32
CA ALA A 717 -12.40 -25.04 -19.69
C ALA A 717 -13.75 -24.99 -20.42
N SER A 718 -14.55 -26.04 -20.29
CA SER A 718 -15.94 -26.05 -20.76
C SER A 718 -16.86 -25.42 -19.70
N GLU A 719 -17.86 -24.64 -20.13
CA GLU A 719 -18.85 -24.04 -19.21
C GLU A 719 -19.68 -25.11 -18.45
N ASN A 720 -19.70 -26.36 -18.94
CA ASN A 720 -20.45 -27.46 -18.35
C ASN A 720 -19.64 -28.33 -17.37
N ASP A 721 -18.35 -28.04 -17.19
CA ASP A 721 -17.50 -28.81 -16.29
C ASP A 721 -17.89 -28.55 -14.83
N SER A 722 -18.14 -29.63 -14.08
CA SER A 722 -18.65 -29.57 -12.69
C SER A 722 -17.69 -30.17 -11.66
N TYR A 723 -16.61 -30.79 -12.12
CA TYR A 723 -15.61 -31.44 -11.28
C TYR A 723 -14.22 -31.14 -11.81
N CYS A 724 -13.25 -31.07 -10.91
CA CYS A 724 -11.85 -30.90 -11.28
C CYS A 724 -11.31 -32.20 -11.86
N GLU A 725 -10.82 -32.19 -13.10
CA GLU A 725 -10.19 -33.35 -13.73
C GLU A 725 -8.92 -33.83 -13.01
N ILE A 726 -8.28 -32.98 -12.20
CA ILE A 726 -7.05 -33.30 -11.47
C ILE A 726 -7.34 -34.01 -10.14
N CYS A 727 -8.24 -33.46 -9.32
CA CYS A 727 -8.46 -33.94 -7.94
C CYS A 727 -9.87 -34.45 -7.67
N GLY A 728 -10.77 -34.42 -8.66
CA GLY A 728 -12.17 -34.84 -8.51
C GLY A 728 -13.05 -33.90 -7.69
N SER A 729 -12.53 -32.76 -7.22
CA SER A 729 -13.29 -31.82 -6.38
C SER A 729 -14.45 -31.16 -7.15
N GLU A 730 -15.62 -31.11 -6.51
CA GLU A 730 -16.80 -30.35 -6.96
C GLU A 730 -16.61 -28.82 -6.77
N LYS A 731 -15.56 -28.38 -6.07
CA LYS A 731 -15.21 -26.95 -5.95
C LYS A 731 -14.40 -26.45 -7.15
N TYR A 732 -14.62 -27.05 -8.31
CA TYR A 732 -14.13 -26.59 -9.59
C TYR A 732 -15.11 -25.60 -10.21
N LYS A 733 -14.60 -24.51 -10.75
CA LYS A 733 -15.41 -23.44 -11.33
C LYS A 733 -14.87 -23.07 -12.70
N PRO A 734 -15.62 -23.32 -13.80
CA PRO A 734 -15.36 -22.67 -15.06
C PRO A 734 -15.79 -21.21 -14.95
N ILE A 735 -14.83 -20.29 -15.11
CA ILE A 735 -15.03 -18.86 -14.93
C ILE A 735 -14.71 -18.15 -16.23
N ARG A 736 -15.58 -17.24 -16.66
CA ARG A 736 -15.27 -16.36 -17.80
C ARG A 736 -14.14 -15.40 -17.42
N GLY A 737 -13.01 -15.48 -18.10
CA GLY A 737 -11.87 -14.60 -17.94
C GLY A 737 -11.86 -13.50 -18.99
N ILE A 738 -11.49 -12.28 -18.58
CA ILE A 738 -11.22 -11.14 -19.45
C ILE A 738 -9.77 -10.70 -19.30
N GLU A 739 -9.05 -10.60 -20.40
CA GLU A 739 -7.77 -9.90 -20.45
C GLU A 739 -8.03 -8.41 -20.78
N PRO A 740 -7.69 -7.47 -19.88
CA PRO A 740 -7.97 -6.06 -20.11
C PRO A 740 -6.91 -5.40 -21.01
N LYS A 741 -7.35 -4.51 -21.92
CA LYS A 741 -6.50 -3.53 -22.65
C LYS A 741 -6.28 -2.23 -21.85
N GLY A 742 -7.21 -1.90 -20.96
CA GLY A 742 -7.14 -0.69 -20.14
C GLY A 742 -8.32 -0.59 -19.17
N PHE A 743 -8.23 0.36 -18.26
CA PHE A 743 -9.15 0.56 -17.14
C PHE A 743 -9.59 2.02 -17.07
N LEU A 744 -10.73 2.31 -16.46
CA LEU A 744 -11.17 3.69 -16.23
C LEU A 744 -11.74 3.90 -14.84
N THR A 745 -11.67 5.16 -14.42
CA THR A 745 -12.37 5.70 -13.24
C THR A 745 -13.68 6.36 -13.65
N ASN A 746 -14.42 6.89 -12.68
CA ASN A 746 -15.54 7.81 -12.90
C ASN A 746 -15.11 9.23 -13.33
N PHE A 747 -13.80 9.49 -13.48
CA PHE A 747 -13.18 10.79 -13.75
C PHE A 747 -13.46 11.86 -12.68
N ARG A 748 -13.90 11.43 -11.49
CA ARG A 748 -14.17 12.28 -10.32
C ARG A 748 -13.47 11.67 -9.10
N PRO A 749 -12.21 12.06 -8.84
CA PRO A 749 -11.48 11.55 -7.70
C PRO A 749 -12.11 12.01 -6.38
N ASP A 750 -11.94 11.19 -5.36
CA ASP A 750 -12.24 11.52 -3.97
C ASP A 750 -10.99 12.08 -3.26
N ASP A 751 -11.21 12.74 -2.12
CA ASP A 751 -10.15 13.30 -1.30
C ASP A 751 -9.36 12.20 -0.59
N ALA A 752 -8.04 12.23 -0.71
CA ALA A 752 -7.20 11.28 0.00
C ALA A 752 -7.11 11.65 1.49
N HIS A 753 -7.69 10.83 2.36
CA HIS A 753 -7.62 10.95 3.82
C HIS A 753 -6.88 9.76 4.46
N GLU A 754 -6.51 9.87 5.75
CA GLU A 754 -5.69 8.89 6.48
C GLU A 754 -6.28 7.46 6.57
N SER A 755 -7.58 7.28 6.33
CA SER A 755 -8.25 5.97 6.43
C SER A 755 -8.35 5.27 5.07
N PHE A 756 -7.24 4.70 4.60
CA PHE A 756 -7.21 3.92 3.36
C PHE A 756 -6.52 2.56 3.56
N ASN A 757 -7.23 1.47 3.28
CA ASN A 757 -6.72 0.10 3.35
C ASN A 757 -6.71 -0.54 1.95
N TRP A 758 -5.70 -0.20 1.15
CA TRP A 758 -5.41 -0.96 -0.07
C TRP A 758 -4.84 -2.33 0.29
N THR A 759 -5.43 -3.40 -0.24
CA THR A 759 -4.82 -4.73 -0.27
C THR A 759 -4.78 -5.17 -1.73
N PRO A 760 -3.61 -5.48 -2.33
CA PRO A 760 -3.57 -6.10 -3.64
C PRO A 760 -4.30 -7.45 -3.59
N ARG A 761 -4.96 -7.84 -4.70
CA ARG A 761 -5.86 -9.00 -4.82
C ARG A 761 -5.65 -9.82 -6.10
N SER A 762 -4.41 -10.01 -6.57
CA SER A 762 -4.12 -10.98 -7.65
C SER A 762 -3.44 -12.25 -7.11
N THR A 763 -3.68 -13.39 -7.76
CA THR A 763 -2.81 -14.57 -7.62
C THR A 763 -1.53 -14.40 -8.43
N TYR A 764 -0.48 -15.11 -8.02
CA TYR A 764 0.77 -15.25 -8.79
C TYR A 764 0.53 -15.97 -10.12
N SER A 765 1.40 -15.71 -11.11
CA SER A 765 1.37 -16.35 -12.41
C SER A 765 1.55 -17.86 -12.27
N ARG A 766 0.62 -18.65 -12.82
CA ARG A 766 0.65 -20.11 -12.77
C ARG A 766 0.64 -20.69 -14.18
N LEU A 767 1.32 -21.81 -14.34
CA LEU A 767 1.23 -22.60 -15.56
C LEU A 767 -0.07 -23.43 -15.54
N PRO A 768 -0.88 -23.40 -16.62
CA PRO A 768 -2.07 -24.24 -16.71
C PRO A 768 -1.76 -25.74 -16.59
N SER A 769 -2.63 -26.48 -15.89
CA SER A 769 -2.51 -27.92 -15.63
C SER A 769 -2.85 -28.78 -16.85
N ASP A 770 -3.61 -28.24 -17.81
CA ASP A 770 -3.93 -28.82 -19.12
C ASP A 770 -2.79 -28.69 -20.15
N THR A 771 -1.70 -27.99 -19.80
CA THR A 771 -0.49 -27.93 -20.64
C THR A 771 0.29 -29.24 -20.52
N LEU A 772 0.03 -30.15 -21.47
CA LEU A 772 0.73 -31.42 -21.62
C LEU A 772 2.14 -31.21 -22.20
N THR A 773 3.11 -31.88 -21.60
CA THR A 773 4.52 -31.88 -22.02
C THR A 773 5.07 -33.30 -21.92
N ASP A 774 5.84 -33.72 -22.92
CA ASP A 774 6.51 -35.01 -22.91
C ASP A 774 7.70 -34.97 -21.94
N LEU A 775 7.49 -35.46 -20.71
CA LEU A 775 8.52 -35.48 -19.69
C LEU A 775 9.53 -36.61 -19.96
N LYS A 776 10.81 -36.29 -19.76
CA LYS A 776 11.91 -37.25 -19.82
C LYS A 776 12.25 -37.69 -18.40
N GLN A 777 12.44 -39.00 -18.22
CA GLN A 777 12.88 -39.54 -16.94
C GLN A 777 14.39 -39.45 -16.81
N GLU A 778 14.86 -39.01 -15.65
CA GLU A 778 16.26 -39.06 -15.23
C GLU A 778 16.29 -39.43 -13.74
N HIS A 779 16.93 -40.55 -13.37
CA HIS A 779 16.89 -41.07 -12.00
C HIS A 779 15.43 -41.18 -11.46
N ASN A 780 15.13 -40.60 -10.29
CA ASN A 780 13.79 -40.57 -9.69
C ASN A 780 13.03 -39.25 -9.95
N PHE A 781 13.40 -38.49 -10.98
CA PHE A 781 12.63 -37.32 -11.39
C PHE A 781 12.31 -37.35 -12.88
N LEU A 782 11.21 -36.68 -13.23
CA LEU A 782 10.78 -36.40 -14.58
C LEU A 782 11.01 -34.91 -14.83
N TRP A 783 11.48 -34.55 -16.03
CA TRP A 783 11.75 -33.17 -16.37
C TRP A 783 11.45 -32.86 -17.83
N GLU A 784 11.20 -31.58 -18.13
CA GLU A 784 11.18 -31.05 -19.50
C GLU A 784 11.45 -29.55 -19.49
N THR A 785 12.18 -29.05 -20.47
CA THR A 785 12.25 -27.62 -20.78
C THR A 785 11.31 -27.29 -21.92
N ALA A 786 10.27 -26.53 -21.63
CA ALA A 786 9.29 -26.10 -22.60
C ALA A 786 9.50 -24.63 -22.97
N GLU A 787 9.63 -24.36 -24.26
CA GLU A 787 9.79 -23.01 -24.79
C GLU A 787 8.43 -22.32 -24.91
N LYS A 788 8.41 -21.02 -24.58
CA LYS A 788 7.27 -20.13 -24.88
C LYS A 788 5.92 -20.66 -24.35
N LEU A 789 5.89 -21.23 -23.14
CA LEU A 789 4.65 -21.56 -22.47
C LEU A 789 3.95 -20.32 -21.93
N LYS A 790 2.61 -20.35 -21.90
CA LYS A 790 1.79 -19.27 -21.35
C LYS A 790 1.53 -19.48 -19.87
N LEU A 791 1.97 -18.53 -19.06
CA LEU A 791 1.60 -18.39 -17.66
C LEU A 791 0.37 -17.48 -17.55
N LEU A 792 -0.55 -17.83 -16.63
CA LEU A 792 -1.76 -17.07 -16.35
C LEU A 792 -1.75 -16.54 -14.92
N SER A 793 -1.96 -15.23 -14.75
CA SER A 793 -2.32 -14.63 -13.46
C SER A 793 -3.82 -14.32 -13.47
N ILE A 794 -4.53 -14.58 -12.38
CA ILE A 794 -6.00 -14.43 -12.33
C ILE A 794 -6.38 -13.57 -11.12
N ASN A 795 -7.42 -12.74 -11.27
CA ASN A 795 -8.09 -12.07 -10.18
C ASN A 795 -9.58 -12.43 -10.21
N THR A 796 -10.01 -13.24 -9.24
CA THR A 796 -11.40 -13.66 -9.06
C THR A 796 -12.21 -12.75 -8.14
N ASN A 797 -11.61 -11.66 -7.62
CA ASN A 797 -12.22 -10.76 -6.64
C ASN A 797 -12.73 -11.49 -5.38
N ASN A 798 -11.89 -12.32 -4.76
CA ASN A 798 -12.27 -13.21 -3.64
C ASN A 798 -13.50 -14.06 -3.98
N ASP A 799 -13.48 -14.69 -5.16
CA ASP A 799 -14.51 -15.56 -5.72
C ASP A 799 -15.88 -14.90 -5.97
N ARG A 800 -15.96 -13.57 -5.86
CA ARG A 800 -17.17 -12.79 -6.18
C ARG A 800 -17.28 -12.43 -7.66
N LEU A 801 -16.18 -12.56 -8.41
CA LEU A 801 -16.02 -12.09 -9.79
C LEU A 801 -16.29 -10.58 -9.93
N PHE A 802 -16.15 -10.08 -11.16
CA PHE A 802 -16.51 -8.71 -11.52
C PHE A 802 -17.77 -8.75 -12.38
N THR A 803 -18.87 -8.20 -11.87
CA THR A 803 -20.08 -7.97 -12.66
C THR A 803 -19.90 -6.69 -13.48
N LEU A 804 -19.78 -6.82 -14.79
CA LEU A 804 -19.54 -5.76 -15.76
C LEU A 804 -20.74 -5.60 -16.71
N GLN A 805 -21.05 -4.35 -17.05
CA GLN A 805 -22.11 -3.97 -17.98
C GLN A 805 -21.60 -2.92 -18.94
N LYS A 806 -22.06 -2.97 -20.18
CA LYS A 806 -21.71 -1.96 -21.18
C LYS A 806 -22.42 -0.65 -20.90
N LYS A 807 -21.66 0.44 -20.90
CA LYS A 807 -22.20 1.80 -20.74
C LYS A 807 -22.88 2.25 -22.03
N ARG A 808 -24.10 2.80 -21.95
CA ARG A 808 -24.79 3.37 -23.11
C ARG A 808 -23.97 4.53 -23.68
N ASN A 809 -23.90 4.63 -25.01
CA ASN A 809 -23.12 5.65 -25.74
C ASN A 809 -21.59 5.58 -25.51
N SER A 810 -21.07 4.49 -24.98
CA SER A 810 -19.63 4.22 -24.86
C SER A 810 -19.36 2.74 -25.13
N ALA A 811 -18.11 2.41 -25.46
CA ALA A 811 -17.70 1.01 -25.48
C ALA A 811 -17.30 0.48 -24.09
N ALA A 812 -17.14 1.37 -23.09
CA ALA A 812 -16.67 0.99 -21.76
C ALA A 812 -17.57 -0.05 -21.06
N LEU A 813 -16.92 -0.98 -20.36
CA LEU A 813 -17.57 -1.95 -19.48
C LEU A 813 -17.36 -1.52 -18.03
N VAL A 814 -18.42 -1.35 -17.25
CA VAL A 814 -18.33 -0.83 -15.87
C VAL A 814 -19.10 -1.69 -14.87
N SER A 815 -18.69 -1.65 -13.62
CA SER A 815 -19.37 -2.33 -12.52
C SER A 815 -20.44 -1.42 -11.89
N ALA A 816 -21.71 -1.79 -12.07
CA ALA A 816 -22.83 -1.03 -11.51
C ALA A 816 -22.81 -0.94 -9.98
N ALA A 817 -22.28 -1.96 -9.30
CA ALA A 817 -22.15 -1.96 -7.84
C ALA A 817 -21.17 -0.87 -7.38
N VAL A 818 -19.99 -0.79 -8.01
CA VAL A 818 -18.98 0.23 -7.71
C VAL A 818 -19.50 1.62 -8.07
N CYS A 819 -20.13 1.78 -9.23
CA CYS A 819 -20.72 3.06 -9.62
C CYS A 819 -21.81 3.53 -8.63
N ARG A 820 -22.68 2.64 -8.15
CA ARG A 820 -23.69 2.98 -7.12
C ARG A 820 -23.04 3.36 -5.79
N GLU A 821 -22.01 2.63 -5.36
CA GLU A 821 -21.29 2.95 -4.13
C GLU A 821 -20.67 4.35 -4.21
N LEU A 822 -20.02 4.67 -5.34
CA LEU A 822 -19.45 6.00 -5.56
C LEU A 822 -20.52 7.10 -5.64
N ALA A 823 -21.66 6.83 -6.29
CA ALA A 823 -22.75 7.80 -6.38
C ALA A 823 -23.40 8.09 -5.01
N ASN A 824 -23.45 7.09 -4.13
CA ASN A 824 -23.92 7.28 -2.75
C ASN A 824 -22.92 8.04 -1.86
N LYS A 825 -21.62 7.99 -2.20
CA LYS A 825 -20.56 8.70 -1.45
C LYS A 825 -20.34 10.13 -1.96
N ASN A 826 -20.54 10.37 -3.25
CA ASN A 826 -20.17 11.60 -3.91
C ASN A 826 -21.37 12.22 -4.62
N ASP A 827 -22.02 13.20 -3.97
CA ASP A 827 -23.22 13.90 -4.48
C ASP A 827 -23.04 14.49 -5.89
N SER A 828 -21.79 14.75 -6.29
CA SER A 828 -21.49 15.29 -7.61
C SER A 828 -21.62 14.20 -8.70
N TYR A 829 -21.42 12.93 -8.36
CA TYR A 829 -21.47 11.81 -9.29
C TYR A 829 -22.86 11.16 -9.29
N SER A 830 -23.65 11.45 -10.31
CA SER A 830 -24.90 10.74 -10.55
C SER A 830 -24.67 9.47 -11.36
N PHE A 831 -25.34 8.40 -10.94
CA PHE A 831 -25.36 7.15 -11.67
C PHE A 831 -26.74 6.52 -11.54
N ASN A 832 -27.36 6.20 -12.69
CA ASN A 832 -28.59 5.44 -12.75
C ASN A 832 -28.41 4.26 -13.69
N GLU A 833 -28.36 3.06 -13.12
CA GLU A 833 -28.14 1.80 -13.82
C GLU A 833 -29.08 1.62 -15.03
N THR A 834 -30.36 2.02 -14.90
CA THR A 834 -31.36 1.85 -15.97
C THR A 834 -31.17 2.81 -17.15
N SER A 835 -30.66 4.02 -16.91
CA SER A 835 -30.41 5.01 -17.96
C SER A 835 -29.01 4.90 -18.55
N ASP A 836 -28.03 4.49 -17.75
CA ASP A 836 -26.62 4.62 -18.09
C ASP A 836 -26.02 3.32 -18.64
N LEU A 837 -26.63 2.16 -18.34
CA LEU A 837 -26.11 0.85 -18.72
C LEU A 837 -27.06 0.07 -19.64
N GLU A 838 -26.47 -0.83 -20.42
CA GLU A 838 -27.20 -1.88 -21.11
C GLU A 838 -27.67 -2.97 -20.12
N GLU A 839 -28.75 -3.67 -20.45
CA GLU A 839 -29.39 -4.66 -19.57
C GLU A 839 -28.52 -5.90 -19.35
N TYR A 840 -27.69 -6.26 -20.35
CA TYR A 840 -26.81 -7.42 -20.28
C TYR A 840 -25.70 -7.25 -19.23
N LYS A 841 -25.68 -8.16 -18.26
CA LYS A 841 -24.65 -8.28 -17.23
C LYS A 841 -23.72 -9.44 -17.56
N GLN A 842 -22.43 -9.20 -17.47
CA GLN A 842 -21.40 -10.21 -17.62
C GLN A 842 -20.61 -10.34 -16.32
N GLU A 843 -20.59 -11.54 -15.74
CA GLU A 843 -19.70 -11.86 -14.63
C GLU A 843 -18.40 -12.44 -15.17
N SER A 844 -17.26 -11.90 -14.74
CA SER A 844 -15.96 -12.36 -15.21
C SER A 844 -14.85 -12.14 -14.20
N ALA A 845 -13.85 -13.01 -14.23
CA ALA A 845 -12.54 -12.74 -13.63
C ALA A 845 -11.68 -11.90 -14.58
N LEU A 846 -10.67 -11.21 -14.04
CA LEU A 846 -9.63 -10.60 -14.86
C LEU A 846 -8.44 -11.54 -14.92
N TYR A 847 -7.79 -11.66 -16.08
CA TYR A 847 -6.54 -12.41 -16.20
C TYR A 847 -5.47 -11.66 -16.98
N ALA A 848 -4.23 -12.07 -16.77
CA ALA A 848 -3.07 -11.64 -17.53
C ALA A 848 -2.35 -12.88 -18.04
N ALA A 849 -1.98 -12.89 -19.32
CA ALA A 849 -1.21 -13.96 -19.93
C ALA A 849 0.20 -13.49 -20.25
N LYS A 850 1.19 -14.33 -19.95
CA LYS A 850 2.59 -14.06 -20.23
C LYS A 850 3.27 -15.29 -20.80
N THR A 851 3.91 -15.15 -21.94
CA THR A 851 4.69 -16.22 -22.56
C THR A 851 6.12 -16.20 -21.99
N THR A 852 6.68 -17.34 -21.58
CA THR A 852 8.07 -17.46 -21.12
C THR A 852 8.59 -18.89 -21.24
N ASP A 853 9.90 -19.08 -21.04
CA ASP A 853 10.53 -20.39 -21.00
C ASP A 853 10.37 -21.00 -19.59
N VAL A 854 10.06 -22.30 -19.54
CA VAL A 854 9.75 -23.02 -18.31
C VAL A 854 10.51 -24.33 -18.23
N LEU A 855 11.10 -24.61 -17.07
CA LEU A 855 11.61 -25.92 -16.67
C LEU A 855 10.60 -26.58 -15.72
N LEU A 856 10.23 -27.82 -16.04
CA LEU A 856 9.34 -28.65 -15.24
C LEU A 856 10.15 -29.73 -14.51
N ILE A 857 9.86 -29.95 -13.23
CA ILE A 857 10.47 -31.00 -12.41
C ILE A 857 9.36 -31.71 -11.60
N GLU A 858 9.21 -33.01 -11.83
CA GLU A 858 8.27 -33.87 -11.11
C GLU A 858 9.03 -35.04 -10.45
N ILE A 859 8.58 -35.46 -9.27
CA ILE A 859 9.12 -36.65 -8.61
C ILE A 859 8.42 -37.89 -9.17
N ASN A 860 9.21 -38.85 -9.65
CA ASN A 860 8.70 -40.03 -10.33
C ASN A 860 8.05 -41.01 -9.34
N GLU A 861 8.82 -41.51 -8.37
CA GLU A 861 8.33 -42.44 -7.35
C GLU A 861 8.46 -41.84 -5.94
N LEU A 862 7.46 -42.11 -5.10
CA LEU A 862 7.45 -41.73 -3.70
C LEU A 862 7.66 -42.98 -2.83
N PRO A 863 8.57 -42.96 -1.86
CA PRO A 863 8.83 -44.10 -0.98
C PRO A 863 7.64 -44.38 -0.06
N VAL A 864 7.58 -45.60 0.47
CA VAL A 864 6.56 -46.03 1.43
C VAL A 864 6.58 -45.14 2.67
N GLY A 865 5.39 -44.71 3.12
CA GLY A 865 5.26 -43.78 4.24
C GLY A 865 5.25 -42.30 3.83
N ILE A 866 5.16 -42.00 2.53
CA ILE A 866 4.94 -40.65 2.01
C ILE A 866 3.64 -40.59 1.21
N LEU A 867 2.65 -39.89 1.76
CA LEU A 867 1.34 -39.66 1.13
C LEU A 867 1.07 -38.15 0.96
N PRO A 868 1.37 -37.54 -0.20
CA PRO A 868 1.20 -36.11 -0.44
C PRO A 868 -0.20 -35.58 -0.11
N ASN A 869 -1.24 -36.35 -0.42
CA ASN A 869 -2.62 -36.00 -0.15
C ASN A 869 -2.96 -35.89 1.34
N GLN A 870 -2.27 -36.63 2.22
CA GLN A 870 -2.43 -36.55 3.67
C GLN A 870 -1.54 -35.47 4.31
N MET A 871 -0.45 -35.09 3.63
CA MET A 871 0.50 -34.08 4.11
C MET A 871 0.01 -32.65 3.95
N GLY A 872 -0.90 -32.40 3.01
CA GLY A 872 -1.54 -31.09 2.81
C GLY A 872 -0.52 -29.96 2.62
N GLU A 873 -0.35 -29.14 3.66
CA GLU A 873 0.55 -27.97 3.66
C GLU A 873 2.04 -28.35 3.71
N TYR A 874 2.41 -29.47 4.34
CA TYR A 874 3.82 -29.87 4.48
C TYR A 874 4.46 -30.24 3.14
N TRP A 875 3.70 -30.94 2.28
CA TRP A 875 4.17 -31.30 0.93
C TRP A 875 4.39 -30.05 0.07
N ARG A 876 3.45 -29.10 0.11
CA ARG A 876 3.61 -27.80 -0.57
C ARG A 876 4.84 -27.04 -0.03
N ALA A 877 5.03 -27.02 1.28
CA ALA A 877 6.19 -26.39 1.92
C ALA A 877 7.51 -27.01 1.44
N ALA A 878 7.57 -28.34 1.32
CA ALA A 878 8.75 -29.04 0.83
C ALA A 878 9.05 -28.73 -0.65
N LEU A 879 8.03 -28.73 -1.53
CA LEU A 879 8.23 -28.41 -2.94
C LEU A 879 8.63 -26.95 -3.17
N TYR A 880 8.02 -25.99 -2.45
CA TYR A 880 8.48 -24.60 -2.50
C TYR A 880 9.90 -24.46 -1.96
N SER A 881 10.23 -25.13 -0.85
CA SER A 881 11.58 -25.11 -0.29
C SER A 881 12.62 -25.66 -1.28
N PHE A 882 12.32 -26.78 -1.94
CA PHE A 882 13.14 -27.33 -3.02
C PHE A 882 13.32 -26.33 -4.16
N GLY A 883 12.22 -25.80 -4.69
CA GLY A 883 12.28 -24.87 -5.81
C GLY A 883 13.05 -23.58 -5.49
N PHE A 884 12.85 -22.99 -4.32
CA PHE A 884 13.58 -21.79 -3.89
C PHE A 884 15.04 -22.06 -3.53
N LEU A 885 15.37 -23.22 -2.96
CA LEU A 885 16.76 -23.62 -2.71
C LEU A 885 17.50 -23.85 -4.03
N PHE A 886 16.88 -24.61 -4.93
CA PHE A 886 17.43 -24.89 -6.25
C PHE A 886 17.59 -23.60 -7.07
N ARG A 887 16.64 -22.67 -6.97
CA ARG A 887 16.77 -21.32 -7.55
C ARG A 887 18.02 -20.61 -7.07
N GLN A 888 18.27 -20.57 -5.76
CA GLN A 888 19.44 -19.89 -5.20
C GLN A 888 20.74 -20.56 -5.63
N PHE A 889 20.76 -21.90 -5.67
CA PHE A 889 21.88 -22.66 -6.20
C PHE A 889 22.14 -22.32 -7.67
N VAL A 890 21.14 -22.43 -8.54
CA VAL A 890 21.24 -22.13 -9.98
C VAL A 890 21.68 -20.69 -10.21
N ALA A 891 21.07 -19.73 -9.51
CA ALA A 891 21.41 -18.32 -9.62
C ALA A 891 22.89 -18.07 -9.32
N SER A 892 23.42 -18.72 -8.29
CA SER A 892 24.86 -18.64 -7.95
C SER A 892 25.78 -19.25 -9.01
N ARG A 893 25.34 -20.31 -9.71
CA ARG A 893 26.14 -21.00 -10.75
C ARG A 893 26.13 -20.29 -12.08
N LEU A 894 24.97 -19.74 -12.45
CA LEU A 894 24.82 -18.97 -13.67
C LEU A 894 25.33 -17.53 -13.50
N ASP A 895 25.66 -17.11 -12.27
CA ASP A 895 25.99 -15.73 -11.93
C ASP A 895 24.87 -14.76 -12.35
N VAL A 896 23.63 -15.11 -11.96
CA VAL A 896 22.44 -14.31 -12.23
C VAL A 896 21.69 -13.96 -10.96
N SER A 897 20.87 -12.91 -11.00
CA SER A 897 19.98 -12.60 -9.87
C SER A 897 18.94 -13.72 -9.67
N PRO A 898 18.65 -14.16 -8.43
CA PRO A 898 17.55 -15.09 -8.16
C PRO A 898 16.19 -14.60 -8.67
N GLU A 899 16.01 -13.28 -8.83
CA GLU A 899 14.79 -12.68 -9.36
C GLU A 899 14.55 -12.97 -10.85
N GLU A 900 15.57 -13.43 -11.58
CA GLU A 900 15.47 -13.87 -12.98
C GLU A 900 14.70 -15.19 -13.12
N LEU A 901 14.50 -15.92 -12.02
CA LEU A 901 13.80 -17.20 -11.99
C LEU A 901 12.60 -17.14 -11.03
N ARG A 902 11.41 -17.45 -11.53
CA ARG A 902 10.17 -17.57 -10.75
C ARG A 902 9.89 -19.04 -10.45
N ILE A 903 9.50 -19.31 -9.20
CA ILE A 903 9.20 -20.66 -8.71
C ILE A 903 7.73 -20.73 -8.36
N GLU A 904 7.07 -21.75 -8.88
CA GLU A 904 5.71 -22.10 -8.50
C GLU A 904 5.49 -23.62 -8.57
N ILE A 905 4.37 -24.08 -8.00
CA ILE A 905 3.95 -25.48 -8.07
C ILE A 905 2.62 -25.61 -8.80
N ARG A 906 2.46 -26.68 -9.58
CA ARG A 906 1.20 -27.02 -10.23
C ARG A 906 0.77 -28.45 -9.90
N PRO A 907 -0.53 -28.70 -9.67
CA PRO A 907 -1.03 -30.07 -9.57
C PRO A 907 -1.17 -30.68 -10.97
N ILE A 908 -0.92 -31.99 -11.07
CA ILE A 908 -1.00 -32.79 -12.29
C ILE A 908 -1.82 -34.07 -12.01
N PRO A 909 -2.60 -34.56 -12.98
CA PRO A 909 -3.45 -35.73 -12.76
C PRO A 909 -2.60 -37.00 -12.65
N VAL A 910 -3.04 -37.96 -11.85
CA VAL A 910 -2.50 -39.33 -11.84
C VAL A 910 -3.60 -40.26 -12.33
N GLU A 911 -3.25 -41.35 -13.01
CA GLU A 911 -4.21 -42.34 -13.57
C GLU A 911 -5.12 -43.02 -12.51
N LYS A 912 -4.97 -42.75 -11.20
CA LYS A 912 -5.75 -43.37 -10.12
C LYS A 912 -6.66 -42.37 -9.41
N ASP A 913 -7.95 -42.72 -9.33
CA ASP A 913 -9.07 -41.95 -8.78
C ASP A 913 -8.71 -41.03 -7.58
N GLY A 914 -8.73 -39.71 -7.81
CA GLY A 914 -8.63 -38.68 -6.77
C GLY A 914 -7.23 -38.40 -6.21
N ILE A 915 -6.20 -39.09 -6.69
CA ILE A 915 -4.81 -38.81 -6.33
C ILE A 915 -4.18 -37.93 -7.40
N TYR A 916 -3.59 -36.82 -6.99
CA TYR A 916 -2.83 -35.94 -7.89
C TYR A 916 -1.41 -35.77 -7.40
N LYS A 917 -0.47 -35.66 -8.33
CA LYS A 917 0.92 -35.28 -8.02
C LYS A 917 1.06 -33.77 -8.12
N GLN A 918 2.15 -33.25 -7.59
CA GLN A 918 2.53 -31.86 -7.78
C GLN A 918 3.88 -31.81 -8.49
N GLN A 919 3.97 -30.86 -9.41
CA GLN A 919 5.16 -30.60 -10.21
C GLN A 919 5.67 -29.20 -9.85
N VAL A 920 6.97 -29.08 -9.63
CA VAL A 920 7.65 -27.80 -9.48
C VAL A 920 7.91 -27.27 -10.88
N PHE A 921 7.56 -26.01 -11.13
CA PHE A 921 7.96 -25.34 -12.35
C PHE A 921 8.77 -24.08 -12.05
N ILE A 922 9.84 -23.93 -12.81
CA ILE A 922 10.73 -22.79 -12.78
C ILE A 922 10.53 -22.06 -14.09
N ALA A 923 10.26 -20.76 -14.04
CA ALA A 923 10.02 -19.96 -15.21
C ALA A 923 10.98 -18.78 -15.27
N ASP A 924 11.46 -18.44 -16.46
CA ASP A 924 12.19 -17.20 -16.64
C ASP A 924 11.28 -16.02 -16.30
N ALA A 925 11.77 -15.10 -15.46
CA ALA A 925 11.01 -13.96 -14.97
C ALA A 925 10.69 -12.93 -16.06
N LEU A 926 11.38 -13.02 -17.19
CA LEU A 926 11.33 -12.12 -18.33
C LEU A 926 10.35 -12.70 -19.40
N ALA A 927 9.46 -11.88 -19.98
CA ALA A 927 8.56 -12.27 -21.10
C ALA A 927 9.31 -12.72 -22.38
N ASN A 928 8.96 -13.88 -22.94
CA ASN A 928 9.69 -14.63 -23.96
C ASN A 928 10.89 -15.42 -23.43
N GLY A 929 11.18 -15.38 -22.13
CA GLY A 929 12.33 -16.06 -21.54
C GLY A 929 13.67 -15.38 -21.86
N ALA A 930 14.60 -15.45 -20.91
CA ALA A 930 16.00 -15.09 -21.10
C ALA A 930 16.83 -16.27 -21.64
N GLY A 931 16.27 -17.49 -21.57
CA GLY A 931 16.89 -18.75 -21.97
C GLY A 931 17.50 -19.53 -20.81
N TYR A 932 17.36 -19.09 -19.55
CA TYR A 932 17.99 -19.75 -18.40
C TYR A 932 17.37 -21.12 -18.14
N CYS A 933 16.04 -21.22 -18.16
CA CYS A 933 15.35 -22.51 -18.01
C CYS A 933 15.77 -23.51 -19.10
N ARG A 934 15.92 -23.05 -20.35
CA ARG A 934 16.38 -23.88 -21.46
C ARG A 934 17.80 -24.36 -21.24
N HIS A 935 18.68 -23.45 -20.82
CA HIS A 935 20.07 -23.76 -20.51
C HIS A 935 20.20 -24.84 -19.44
N LEU A 936 19.29 -24.94 -18.47
CA LEU A 936 19.30 -26.02 -17.47
C LEU A 936 18.97 -27.39 -18.06
N GLY A 937 18.17 -27.45 -19.13
CA GLY A 937 17.81 -28.69 -19.82
C GLY A 937 18.76 -29.12 -20.94
N GLU A 938 19.87 -28.40 -21.15
CA GLU A 938 20.85 -28.76 -22.16
C GLU A 938 21.83 -29.83 -21.67
N ASP A 939 22.29 -30.68 -22.60
CA ASP A 939 23.38 -31.61 -22.35
C ASP A 939 24.73 -30.88 -22.28
N THR A 940 25.53 -31.23 -21.27
CA THR A 940 26.91 -30.77 -21.12
C THR A 940 27.83 -31.98 -21.09
N ASN A 941 28.66 -32.13 -22.12
CA ASN A 941 29.60 -33.26 -22.26
C ASN A 941 28.93 -34.65 -22.19
N GLY A 942 27.69 -34.77 -22.68
CA GLY A 942 26.94 -36.04 -22.71
C GLY A 942 26.16 -36.36 -21.43
N GLU A 943 26.07 -35.41 -20.49
CA GLU A 943 25.24 -35.52 -19.29
C GLU A 943 24.31 -34.30 -19.15
N LEU A 944 23.08 -34.53 -18.67
CA LEU A 944 22.09 -33.50 -18.46
C LEU A 944 22.56 -32.45 -17.42
N ARG A 945 22.56 -31.16 -17.78
CA ARG A 945 23.02 -30.10 -16.87
C ARG A 945 22.19 -30.00 -15.57
N LEU A 946 20.87 -30.18 -15.65
CA LEU A 946 19.99 -30.25 -14.47
C LEU A 946 20.45 -31.33 -13.47
N LEU A 947 20.83 -32.51 -13.96
CA LEU A 947 21.34 -33.60 -13.12
C LEU A 947 22.67 -33.24 -12.45
N ILE A 948 23.59 -32.62 -13.20
CA ILE A 948 24.87 -32.12 -12.66
C ILE A 948 24.61 -31.14 -11.51
N PHE A 949 23.69 -30.20 -11.72
CA PHE A 949 23.38 -29.16 -10.72
C PHE A 949 22.73 -29.74 -9.47
N LEU A 950 21.82 -30.70 -9.60
CA LEU A 950 21.21 -31.39 -8.46
C LEU A 950 22.26 -32.15 -7.64
N ARG A 951 23.21 -32.83 -8.30
CA ARG A 951 24.32 -33.53 -7.63
C ARG A 951 25.26 -32.57 -6.92
N ASP A 952 25.62 -31.46 -7.58
CA ASP A 952 26.50 -30.45 -7.00
C ASP A 952 25.87 -29.76 -5.79
N MET A 953 24.54 -29.53 -5.81
CA MET A 953 23.80 -28.96 -4.67
C MET A 953 23.84 -29.86 -3.43
N LEU A 954 23.96 -31.18 -3.61
CA LEU A 954 24.04 -32.17 -2.54
C LEU A 954 25.47 -32.58 -2.17
N ASN A 955 26.46 -32.21 -2.98
CA ASN A 955 27.84 -32.63 -2.80
C ASN A 955 28.47 -31.90 -1.59
N PRO A 956 28.89 -32.62 -0.53
CA PRO A 956 29.47 -31.98 0.67
C PRO A 956 30.79 -31.22 0.41
N ASN A 957 31.48 -31.55 -0.71
CA ASN A 957 32.68 -30.83 -1.12
C ASN A 957 32.37 -29.56 -1.89
N ASP A 958 31.12 -29.36 -2.29
CA ASP A 958 30.71 -28.16 -2.97
C ASP A 958 30.66 -26.96 -2.03
N THR A 959 31.12 -25.80 -2.51
CA THR A 959 31.18 -24.58 -1.70
C THR A 959 29.80 -24.11 -1.24
N PHE A 960 28.75 -24.29 -2.06
CA PHE A 960 27.40 -23.89 -1.71
C PHE A 960 26.84 -24.83 -0.64
N ALA A 961 26.87 -26.15 -0.90
CA ALA A 961 26.33 -27.15 0.01
C ALA A 961 27.02 -27.12 1.37
N LYS A 962 28.36 -26.99 1.38
CA LYS A 962 29.14 -26.85 2.61
C LYS A 962 28.77 -25.59 3.40
N GLY A 963 28.57 -24.47 2.73
CA GLY A 963 28.12 -23.22 3.36
C GLY A 963 26.71 -23.35 3.92
N LEU A 964 25.80 -23.99 3.18
CA LEU A 964 24.43 -24.24 3.61
C LEU A 964 24.36 -25.21 4.81
N ILE A 965 25.16 -26.27 4.86
CA ILE A 965 25.12 -27.16 6.04
C ILE A 965 25.72 -26.45 7.26
N ALA A 966 26.82 -25.71 7.09
CA ALA A 966 27.46 -24.99 8.18
C ALA A 966 26.59 -23.87 8.79
N HIS A 967 25.72 -23.22 8.02
CA HIS A 967 24.79 -22.21 8.58
C HIS A 967 23.66 -22.81 9.42
N GLY A 968 23.48 -24.14 9.39
CA GLY A 968 22.35 -24.82 10.02
C GLY A 968 22.26 -24.65 11.54
N ASP A 969 23.37 -24.33 12.20
CA ASP A 969 23.42 -24.08 13.64
C ASP A 969 22.75 -22.75 14.04
N ASP A 970 22.73 -21.77 13.13
CA ASP A 970 22.15 -20.43 13.33
C ASP A 970 20.80 -20.27 12.61
N CYS A 971 20.25 -21.34 12.02
CA CYS A 971 19.02 -21.29 11.24
C CYS A 971 18.07 -22.46 11.53
N ASP A 972 16.92 -22.15 12.14
CA ASP A 972 15.87 -23.11 12.48
C ASP A 972 15.00 -23.53 11.29
N SER A 973 15.00 -22.77 10.20
CA SER A 973 14.06 -22.95 9.08
C SER A 973 14.65 -22.43 7.77
N SER A 974 14.59 -21.12 7.56
CA SER A 974 15.15 -20.40 6.42
C SER A 974 15.56 -19.00 6.86
N CYS A 975 16.56 -18.40 6.23
CA CYS A 975 17.04 -17.06 6.57
C CYS A 975 17.57 -16.33 5.33
N TYR A 976 18.01 -15.08 5.53
CA TYR A 976 18.60 -14.22 4.49
C TYR A 976 20.12 -14.41 4.33
N ASN A 977 20.74 -15.30 5.14
CA ASN A 977 22.16 -15.60 4.99
C ASN A 977 22.47 -16.07 3.58
N LYS A 978 23.64 -15.66 3.06
CA LYS A 978 24.10 -16.07 1.73
C LYS A 978 24.15 -17.59 1.62
N GLY A 979 23.45 -18.13 0.63
CA GLY A 979 23.32 -19.57 0.40
C GLY A 979 22.04 -20.20 0.95
N CYS A 980 21.28 -19.51 1.81
CA CYS A 980 19.93 -19.92 2.20
C CYS A 980 18.88 -19.37 1.20
N MET A 981 17.59 -19.39 1.57
CA MET A 981 16.49 -19.26 0.60
C MET A 981 15.69 -17.95 0.66
N ARG A 982 15.79 -17.13 1.72
CA ARG A 982 14.96 -15.94 1.83
C ARG A 982 15.56 -14.78 1.05
N ASP A 983 14.71 -14.13 0.25
CA ASP A 983 15.00 -12.86 -0.40
C ASP A 983 13.74 -11.96 -0.41
N TYR A 984 13.88 -10.76 -0.96
CA TYR A 984 12.77 -9.80 -1.02
C TYR A 984 11.62 -10.31 -1.92
N SER A 985 11.92 -11.05 -2.98
CA SER A 985 10.91 -11.49 -3.96
C SER A 985 9.99 -12.60 -3.43
N ASN A 986 10.47 -13.41 -2.50
CA ASN A 986 9.74 -14.56 -1.96
C ASN A 986 9.21 -14.38 -0.52
N MET A 987 9.15 -13.15 -0.01
CA MET A 987 8.53 -12.82 1.31
C MET A 987 7.21 -13.54 1.61
N PRO A 988 6.25 -13.66 0.67
CA PRO A 988 4.98 -14.37 0.92
C PRO A 988 5.15 -15.84 1.29
N TYR A 989 6.24 -16.47 0.87
CA TYR A 989 6.51 -17.89 1.08
C TYR A 989 7.35 -18.16 2.33
N HIS A 990 7.97 -17.16 2.97
CA HIS A 990 8.88 -17.35 4.11
C HIS A 990 8.35 -18.24 5.23
N PRO A 991 7.05 -18.19 5.60
CA PRO A 991 6.50 -19.12 6.60
C PRO A 991 6.60 -20.60 6.21
N PHE A 992 6.65 -20.92 4.91
CA PHE A 992 6.71 -22.28 4.37
C PHE A 992 8.13 -22.79 4.13
N LEU A 993 9.12 -21.90 4.02
CA LEU A 993 10.46 -22.29 3.56
C LEU A 993 11.29 -22.97 4.66
N ASP A 994 11.88 -24.12 4.32
CA ASP A 994 12.83 -24.89 5.14
C ASP A 994 13.95 -25.53 4.29
N TRP A 995 15.21 -25.13 4.49
CA TRP A 995 16.27 -25.54 3.56
C TRP A 995 16.56 -27.04 3.64
N ARG A 996 16.29 -27.65 4.80
CA ARG A 996 16.46 -29.09 5.03
C ARG A 996 15.46 -29.88 4.20
N LEU A 997 14.18 -29.46 4.20
CA LEU A 997 13.16 -30.02 3.31
C LEU A 997 13.53 -29.88 1.84
N GLY A 998 14.16 -28.77 1.45
CA GLY A 998 14.65 -28.57 0.09
C GLY A 998 15.72 -29.59 -0.31
N LEU A 999 16.69 -29.87 0.57
CA LEU A 999 17.71 -30.90 0.35
C LEU A 999 17.11 -32.31 0.31
N ASP A 1000 16.17 -32.60 1.22
CA ASP A 1000 15.49 -33.88 1.28
C ASP A 1000 14.74 -34.20 -0.02
N VAL A 1001 14.05 -33.22 -0.60
CA VAL A 1001 13.39 -33.39 -1.91
C VAL A 1001 14.41 -33.56 -3.04
N ALA A 1002 15.56 -32.87 -2.99
CA ALA A 1002 16.61 -33.03 -3.98
C ALA A 1002 17.25 -34.44 -3.92
N GLU A 1003 17.47 -34.98 -2.73
CA GLU A 1003 17.91 -36.36 -2.52
C GLU A 1003 16.89 -37.36 -3.08
N LEU A 1004 15.60 -37.10 -2.83
CA LEU A 1004 14.52 -37.91 -3.39
C LEU A 1004 14.50 -37.87 -4.92
N CYS A 1005 14.82 -36.76 -5.58
CA CYS A 1005 14.96 -36.72 -7.03
C CYS A 1005 16.06 -37.66 -7.54
N LEU A 1006 17.16 -37.82 -6.79
CA LEU A 1006 18.27 -38.68 -7.19
C LEU A 1006 18.11 -40.15 -6.78
N ASN A 1007 17.28 -40.45 -5.77
CA ASN A 1007 17.11 -41.79 -5.22
C ASN A 1007 15.67 -42.07 -4.78
N GLU A 1008 15.00 -43.01 -5.47
CA GLU A 1008 13.63 -43.47 -5.17
C GLU A 1008 13.47 -44.11 -3.79
N ASN A 1009 14.56 -44.66 -3.24
CA ASN A 1009 14.57 -45.34 -1.94
C ASN A 1009 15.01 -44.42 -0.80
N TYR A 1010 15.07 -43.10 -1.02
CA TYR A 1010 15.45 -42.14 0.00
C TYR A 1010 14.44 -42.11 1.15
N GLN A 1011 14.89 -42.39 2.37
CA GLN A 1011 14.04 -42.33 3.57
C GLN A 1011 14.00 -40.90 4.13
N MET A 1012 12.80 -40.34 4.17
CA MET A 1012 12.51 -39.01 4.74
C MET A 1012 12.44 -39.06 6.26
N ASP A 1013 13.59 -38.95 6.93
CA ASP A 1013 13.66 -38.99 8.38
C ASP A 1013 14.67 -37.98 8.96
N LEU A 1014 14.61 -37.81 10.29
CA LEU A 1014 15.38 -36.83 11.03
C LEU A 1014 16.83 -37.28 11.33
N ARG A 1015 17.30 -38.41 10.77
CA ARG A 1015 18.63 -38.99 11.09
C ARG A 1015 19.76 -38.42 10.23
N LYS A 1016 19.46 -37.57 9.25
CA LYS A 1016 20.51 -36.89 8.47
C LYS A 1016 21.21 -35.85 9.34
N ASP A 1017 22.53 -35.72 9.11
CA ASP A 1017 23.39 -34.84 9.91
C ASP A 1017 22.87 -33.40 10.01
N TYR A 1018 22.27 -32.88 8.93
CA TYR A 1018 21.74 -31.52 8.90
C TYR A 1018 20.42 -31.32 9.66
N TRP A 1019 19.72 -32.38 10.07
CA TRP A 1019 18.51 -32.30 10.92
C TRP A 1019 18.85 -32.26 12.42
N PHE A 1020 19.98 -32.83 12.84
CA PHE A 1020 20.31 -32.96 14.27
C PHE A 1020 20.32 -31.64 15.06
N PRO A 1021 20.89 -30.53 14.57
CA PRO A 1021 20.87 -29.26 15.33
C PRO A 1021 19.45 -28.78 15.65
N LEU A 1022 18.53 -28.99 14.71
CA LEU A 1022 17.13 -28.58 14.86
C LEU A 1022 16.35 -29.52 15.78
N VAL A 1023 16.62 -30.82 15.71
CA VAL A 1023 16.07 -31.80 16.65
C VAL A 1023 16.47 -31.45 18.08
N ASP A 1024 17.76 -31.18 18.32
CA ASP A 1024 18.27 -30.80 19.65
C ASP A 1024 17.63 -29.50 20.18
N LEU A 1025 17.45 -28.49 19.30
CA LEU A 1025 16.75 -27.24 19.66
C LEU A 1025 15.29 -27.50 20.06
N VAL A 1026 14.56 -28.28 19.27
CA VAL A 1026 13.15 -28.62 19.55
C VAL A 1026 13.03 -29.46 20.82
N GLU A 1027 13.93 -30.41 21.03
CA GLU A 1027 13.99 -31.22 22.24
C GLU A 1027 14.14 -30.35 23.49
N LYS A 1028 15.10 -29.41 23.49
CA LYS A 1028 15.30 -28.47 24.60
C LYS A 1028 14.05 -27.64 24.87
N ASN A 1029 13.48 -27.04 23.82
CA ASN A 1029 12.30 -26.18 23.95
C ASN A 1029 11.08 -26.95 24.50
N LEU A 1030 10.85 -28.19 24.05
CA LEU A 1030 9.73 -29.00 24.51
C LEU A 1030 9.89 -29.43 25.98
N ILE A 1031 11.10 -29.79 26.40
CA ILE A 1031 11.38 -30.15 27.81
C ILE A 1031 11.22 -28.92 28.71
N GLU A 1032 11.66 -27.74 28.27
CA GLU A 1032 11.46 -26.48 29.02
C GLU A 1032 9.96 -26.13 29.15
N LEU A 1033 9.20 -26.28 28.08
CA LEU A 1033 7.75 -26.01 28.06
C LEU A 1033 6.96 -27.03 28.89
N ARG A 1034 7.39 -28.30 28.93
CA ARG A 1034 6.73 -29.37 29.68
C ARG A 1034 7.76 -30.29 30.36
N PRO A 1035 8.22 -29.94 31.57
CA PRO A 1035 9.24 -30.69 32.30
C PRO A 1035 8.85 -32.13 32.70
N SER A 1036 7.57 -32.51 32.55
CA SER A 1036 7.10 -33.88 32.79
C SER A 1036 7.46 -34.86 31.68
N LEU A 1037 7.94 -34.38 30.53
CA LEU A 1037 8.36 -35.19 29.40
C LEU A 1037 9.79 -35.70 29.59
N GLU A 1038 10.00 -37.00 29.41
CA GLU A 1038 11.32 -37.62 29.35
C GLU A 1038 11.66 -37.96 27.89
N ARG A 1039 12.76 -37.40 27.37
CA ARG A 1039 13.24 -37.70 26.01
C ARG A 1039 13.95 -39.06 26.00
N LYS A 1040 13.54 -39.92 25.07
CA LYS A 1040 14.19 -41.20 24.76
C LYS A 1040 14.38 -41.38 23.27
N ASP A 1041 15.36 -42.19 22.93
CA ASP A 1041 15.65 -42.58 21.56
C ASP A 1041 15.20 -44.02 21.33
N TYR A 1042 14.34 -44.22 20.32
CA TYR A 1042 13.85 -45.52 19.90
C TYR A 1042 14.35 -45.81 18.49
N ASN A 1043 15.42 -46.58 18.37
CA ASN A 1043 16.05 -46.95 17.08
C ASN A 1043 16.45 -45.73 16.21
N GLY A 1044 16.80 -44.59 16.80
CA GLY A 1044 17.11 -43.35 16.08
C GLY A 1044 15.90 -42.42 15.88
N VAL A 1045 14.73 -42.76 16.44
CA VAL A 1045 13.54 -41.92 16.46
C VAL A 1045 13.41 -41.24 17.83
N PRO A 1046 13.40 -39.89 17.90
CA PRO A 1046 13.21 -39.16 19.15
C PRO A 1046 11.75 -39.26 19.64
N VAL A 1047 11.57 -39.71 20.88
CA VAL A 1047 10.26 -39.90 21.53
C VAL A 1047 10.24 -39.19 22.89
N PHE A 1048 9.16 -38.48 23.19
CA PHE A 1048 8.92 -37.85 24.49
C PHE A 1048 7.88 -38.64 25.28
N GLU A 1049 8.29 -39.28 26.36
CA GLU A 1049 7.40 -40.04 27.25
C GLU A 1049 6.84 -39.16 28.37
N ASP A 1050 5.52 -39.15 28.53
CA ASP A 1050 4.85 -38.72 29.75
C ASP A 1050 4.40 -39.97 30.53
N ARG A 1051 5.23 -40.42 31.47
CA ARG A 1051 4.92 -41.59 32.30
C ARG A 1051 3.77 -41.35 33.26
N THR A 1052 3.47 -40.10 33.63
CA THR A 1052 2.35 -39.78 34.53
C THR A 1052 1.01 -40.00 33.85
N GLN A 1053 0.94 -39.71 32.55
CA GLN A 1053 -0.28 -39.86 31.73
C GLN A 1053 -0.28 -41.12 30.86
N ARG A 1054 0.78 -41.94 30.90
CA ARG A 1054 1.00 -43.11 30.03
C ARG A 1054 0.87 -42.75 28.55
N ARG A 1055 1.54 -41.67 28.14
CA ARG A 1055 1.60 -41.21 26.75
C ARG A 1055 3.02 -41.11 26.23
N ALA A 1056 3.19 -41.29 24.93
CA ALA A 1056 4.46 -41.10 24.25
C ALA A 1056 4.22 -40.28 22.98
N PHE A 1057 5.05 -39.28 22.73
CA PHE A 1057 4.94 -38.42 21.56
C PHE A 1057 6.15 -38.63 20.65
N ILE A 1058 5.91 -39.14 19.44
CA ILE A 1058 6.96 -39.36 18.44
C ILE A 1058 7.22 -38.04 17.71
N LEU A 1059 8.46 -37.55 17.76
CA LEU A 1059 8.91 -36.43 16.94
C LEU A 1059 9.32 -36.97 15.57
N HIS A 1060 8.66 -36.50 14.51
CA HIS A 1060 8.82 -37.04 13.17
C HIS A 1060 9.08 -35.97 12.12
N HIS A 1061 9.64 -36.41 10.99
CA HIS A 1061 9.91 -35.60 9.81
C HIS A 1061 8.60 -35.05 9.21
N PRO A 1062 8.58 -33.84 8.61
CA PRO A 1062 7.34 -33.23 8.12
C PRO A 1062 6.65 -34.00 7.00
N LEU A 1063 7.43 -34.75 6.22
CA LEU A 1063 6.96 -35.62 5.14
C LEU A 1063 6.91 -37.10 5.54
N ALA A 1064 6.97 -37.44 6.83
CA ALA A 1064 6.71 -38.80 7.28
C ALA A 1064 5.23 -38.95 7.63
N SER A 1065 4.56 -39.93 7.02
CA SER A 1065 3.22 -40.36 7.43
C SER A 1065 3.24 -41.05 8.80
N THR A 1066 2.09 -41.03 9.49
CA THR A 1066 1.91 -41.54 10.86
C THR A 1066 0.76 -42.54 10.94
N GLY A 1067 0.65 -43.30 12.04
CA GLY A 1067 -0.42 -44.29 12.23
C GLY A 1067 -0.31 -45.47 11.25
N ASP A 1068 -1.44 -45.91 10.71
CA ASP A 1068 -1.52 -47.06 9.77
C ASP A 1068 -0.71 -46.86 8.48
N TRP A 1069 -0.33 -45.63 8.18
CA TRP A 1069 0.42 -45.24 6.99
C TRP A 1069 1.89 -44.93 7.29
N ALA A 1070 2.34 -45.17 8.52
CA ALA A 1070 3.72 -44.92 8.92
C ALA A 1070 4.70 -45.78 8.11
N GLY A 1071 5.84 -45.20 7.75
CA GLY A 1071 6.95 -45.96 7.19
C GLY A 1071 7.43 -47.05 8.17
N GLU A 1072 8.06 -48.10 7.65
CA GLU A 1072 8.45 -49.30 8.40
C GLU A 1072 9.20 -48.98 9.70
N HIS A 1073 10.02 -47.93 9.68
CA HIS A 1073 10.78 -47.47 10.84
C HIS A 1073 9.91 -46.87 11.95
N ILE A 1074 9.02 -45.93 11.63
CA ILE A 1074 8.11 -45.31 12.62
C ILE A 1074 7.08 -46.34 13.10
N ALA A 1075 6.61 -47.21 12.21
CA ALA A 1075 5.70 -48.30 12.56
C ALA A 1075 6.29 -49.22 13.64
N SER A 1076 7.58 -49.57 13.53
CA SER A 1076 8.26 -50.38 14.55
C SER A 1076 8.27 -49.72 15.93
N VAL A 1077 8.50 -48.40 15.98
CA VAL A 1077 8.51 -47.62 17.22
C VAL A 1077 7.11 -47.48 17.82
N ILE A 1078 6.07 -47.34 16.98
CA ILE A 1078 4.68 -47.31 17.43
C ILE A 1078 4.35 -48.62 18.16
N VAL A 1079 4.68 -49.77 17.57
CA VAL A 1079 4.43 -51.08 18.18
C VAL A 1079 5.17 -51.22 19.52
N ASP A 1080 6.45 -50.85 19.58
CA ASP A 1080 7.23 -50.91 20.82
C ASP A 1080 6.62 -50.05 21.95
N LEU A 1081 6.08 -48.88 21.62
CA LEU A 1081 5.45 -47.97 22.59
C LEU A 1081 4.07 -48.46 23.03
N GLU A 1082 3.27 -49.00 22.11
CA GLU A 1082 1.96 -49.57 22.40
C GLU A 1082 2.08 -50.84 23.25
N ASP A 1083 3.07 -51.69 22.98
CA ASP A 1083 3.39 -52.87 23.80
C ASP A 1083 3.88 -52.48 25.21
N ALA A 1084 4.61 -51.36 25.33
CA ALA A 1084 4.94 -50.75 26.62
C ALA A 1084 3.72 -50.09 27.31
N GLY A 1085 2.56 -50.04 26.63
CA GLY A 1085 1.26 -49.56 27.08
C GLY A 1085 1.15 -48.04 27.16
N PHE A 1086 1.87 -47.34 26.29
CA PHE A 1086 1.70 -45.91 26.06
C PHE A 1086 0.63 -45.66 24.99
N LYS A 1087 -0.14 -44.58 25.14
CA LYS A 1087 -0.92 -44.02 24.03
C LYS A 1087 -0.02 -43.11 23.20
N VAL A 1088 0.12 -43.41 21.91
CA VAL A 1088 1.04 -42.71 21.00
C VAL A 1088 0.39 -41.45 20.43
N GLY A 1089 1.12 -40.34 20.48
CA GLY A 1089 0.84 -39.09 19.78
C GLY A 1089 2.01 -38.69 18.87
N TYR A 1090 1.81 -37.68 18.04
CA TYR A 1090 2.78 -37.27 17.01
C TYR A 1090 3.06 -35.77 17.10
N ILE A 1091 4.34 -35.42 17.02
CA ILE A 1091 4.80 -34.03 16.95
C ILE A 1091 5.56 -33.88 15.63
N ASN A 1092 5.02 -33.05 14.74
CA ASN A 1092 5.71 -32.68 13.51
C ASN A 1092 6.76 -31.60 13.83
N ILE A 1093 8.03 -31.83 13.47
CA ILE A 1093 9.10 -30.89 13.76
C ILE A 1093 8.85 -29.50 13.11
N PHE A 1094 8.16 -29.46 11.97
CA PHE A 1094 7.78 -28.21 11.29
C PHE A 1094 6.86 -27.34 12.17
N ASP A 1095 5.94 -27.98 12.89
CA ASP A 1095 5.00 -27.32 13.79
C ASP A 1095 5.64 -26.90 15.10
N ALA A 1096 6.59 -27.68 15.59
CA ALA A 1096 7.32 -27.36 16.82
C ALA A 1096 8.03 -26.00 16.75
N ILE A 1097 8.43 -25.58 15.55
CA ILE A 1097 9.12 -24.29 15.31
C ILE A 1097 8.10 -23.18 14.99
N ARG A 1098 7.11 -23.49 14.13
CA ARG A 1098 6.25 -22.46 13.51
C ARG A 1098 4.88 -22.31 14.17
N ARG A 1099 4.37 -23.38 14.79
CA ARG A 1099 3.01 -23.51 15.32
C ARG A 1099 3.02 -24.13 16.72
N VAL A 1100 3.80 -23.53 17.63
CA VAL A 1100 3.95 -24.02 19.02
C VAL A 1100 2.59 -24.22 19.70
N SER A 1101 1.60 -23.39 19.42
CA SER A 1101 0.23 -23.55 19.94
C SER A 1101 -0.44 -24.86 19.50
N VAL A 1102 -0.20 -25.32 18.27
CA VAL A 1102 -0.69 -26.62 17.76
C VAL A 1102 -0.03 -27.76 18.53
N VAL A 1103 1.30 -27.68 18.73
CA VAL A 1103 2.05 -28.69 19.49
C VAL A 1103 1.59 -28.73 20.96
N MET A 1104 1.40 -27.58 21.59
CA MET A 1104 0.90 -27.49 22.96
C MET A 1104 -0.51 -28.07 23.08
N ASN A 1105 -1.38 -27.85 22.10
CA ASN A 1105 -2.70 -28.49 22.08
C ASN A 1105 -2.57 -30.02 21.98
N THR A 1106 -1.70 -30.55 21.12
CA THR A 1106 -1.45 -31.99 21.02
C THR A 1106 -0.95 -32.57 22.34
N LEU A 1107 -0.04 -31.88 23.02
CA LEU A 1107 0.44 -32.27 24.34
C LEU A 1107 -0.68 -32.23 25.38
N ASN A 1108 -1.55 -31.21 25.34
CA ASN A 1108 -2.59 -30.95 26.35
C ASN A 1108 -3.92 -31.65 26.12
N GLN A 1109 -4.16 -32.28 24.96
CA GLN A 1109 -5.41 -32.99 24.68
C GLN A 1109 -5.67 -34.09 25.71
N THR A 1110 -6.39 -33.79 26.79
CA THR A 1110 -6.91 -34.78 27.72
C THR A 1110 -8.03 -35.55 27.02
N GLY A 1111 -7.62 -36.63 26.33
CA GLY A 1111 -8.39 -37.80 25.90
C GLY A 1111 -9.90 -37.72 25.99
#